data_AF-A0A8J2SZ20-F1
#
_entry.id   AF-A0A8J2SZ20-F1
#
_cell.length_a   1.000
_cell.length_b   1.000
_cell.length_c   1.000
_cell.angle_alpha   90.00
_cell.angle_beta   90.00
_cell.angle_gamma   90.00
#
_symmetry.space_group_name_H-M   'P 1'
#
loop_
_entity.id
_entity.type
_entity.pdbx_description
1 polymer ?
#
loop_
_entity_poly.entity_id
_entity_poly.type
_entity_poly.pdbx_seq_one_letter_code
_entity_poly.pdbx_strand_id
1 'polypeptide(L)'
;MEPQQGPIPPSTGAAPAAPNGSNGAAPAKKQGGRQKKGLTSGKATSAPPKRLAMGGPPPRAATLAPPPSTCRACQGAHSAHTCGKTRKRRKVAQPPLEPPRVVVIGAGVAGIGCARTLEQLGAVVTVVEAKPRVGGRCASTKINDEGAAVDLGASWIHGIRKNPLYTAACQLGLHCVDTGDDVALRDGETGVSIERDSAEDKRAFEAFNAALASARKDGEEKALAESQQEGHVKARAMPRHGVDQALGPAVSSLLDAQSLSTDTLKLVQWHRANMEYANACPMDSLSLRFWDQDDEHAYEGAHCAVREGLGALCAGLARPLRDVRLQWPVAKIERVNNLIVVTKENSTETLVAEVVVVTVPLGVLKRGLAFEPPLPNWKTQAIARLGFGVLDKVALKFERPFWRNAEYWNGSEKRIGNLGRVLDVSEYGGEFFLWVDLEGVTNEHVLVALCPALNAERFEVDAGFTTGGEAVRKAPSKVVEKCLEALRKLLGASSDEKNEWKVLSATATAWRDDRRALGSYSFLAPGCIPEDVDALAAPCWGGVLRWAGEHTSREHLATAAGALESGRAEARRIARETGLLSLSDDEDEESWPHVAKPKRPSREAMRDARSALCVRSFVRRDTSEDVCALCGLKSGEDADVEGFMAGPLLAFEQGSRIVWVHDGCAAASSEVRVLDDAWFHVHAAISRGRRIACAACGQKGATLGCISAECPHSYHGRCAALHQKWDLRLHRPLGYPKRSKHACIESDSSDEEVDERFPAFSCLACRPPLPKLKPYAQHCTAPSLDGRPSVKRNVSAKVMQRPLGAPRKPPPFAAPPPPTTEAPRPVPFGAPRHNLMLPRKPAQPAPAAAPWRPQPPPPPPPDWVTKPR
;
A
#
# COMPACT_ATOMS: atom_id res chain seq x y z
N MET A 1 59.00 -22.52 16.59
CA MET A 1 60.35 -22.85 17.09
C MET A 1 61.16 -21.55 17.13
N GLU A 2 62.19 -21.51 17.96
CA GLU A 2 62.94 -20.31 18.40
C GLU A 2 64.25 -20.08 17.57
N PRO A 3 65.20 -19.20 17.97
CA PRO A 3 65.11 -17.72 17.99
C PRO A 3 66.42 -17.00 17.52
N GLN A 4 66.47 -15.66 17.64
CA GLN A 4 67.57 -14.82 18.22
C GLN A 4 67.12 -13.32 18.20
N GLN A 5 67.06 -12.57 19.32
CA GLN A 5 68.15 -11.80 20.00
C GLN A 5 68.88 -10.80 19.05
N GLY A 6 69.11 -9.51 19.32
CA GLY A 6 68.92 -8.53 20.43
C GLY A 6 69.90 -7.32 20.18
N PRO A 7 70.04 -6.23 21.00
CA PRO A 7 69.32 -5.75 22.20
C PRO A 7 68.91 -4.23 22.12
N ILE A 8 68.60 -3.57 23.26
CA ILE A 8 68.23 -2.13 23.42
C ILE A 8 68.83 -1.56 24.72
N PRO A 9 69.05 -0.22 24.89
CA PRO A 9 68.37 0.50 25.99
C PRO A 9 67.87 1.97 25.67
N PRO A 10 68.23 3.14 26.30
CA PRO A 10 67.18 3.98 26.93
C PRO A 10 67.25 5.54 26.85
N SER A 11 66.11 6.20 27.17
CA SER A 11 65.90 7.36 28.11
C SER A 11 64.67 8.22 27.69
N THR A 12 63.51 8.24 28.37
CA THR A 12 63.09 8.77 29.70
C THR A 12 63.00 10.31 29.83
N GLY A 13 61.82 10.86 30.17
CA GLY A 13 61.68 12.28 30.54
C GLY A 13 60.27 12.84 30.81
N ALA A 14 59.87 12.85 32.08
CA ALA A 14 58.72 13.48 32.78
C ALA A 14 57.86 14.62 32.16
N ALA A 15 56.61 14.72 32.64
CA ALA A 15 55.80 15.94 32.66
C ALA A 15 55.98 16.71 33.99
N PRO A 16 55.69 18.03 34.02
CA PRO A 16 54.99 18.61 35.17
C PRO A 16 53.92 19.67 34.79
N ALA A 17 53.27 20.23 35.81
CA ALA A 17 52.09 21.10 35.71
C ALA A 17 52.38 22.61 35.52
N ALA A 18 51.31 23.40 35.37
CA ALA A 18 51.33 24.85 35.19
C ALA A 18 51.63 25.66 36.48
N PRO A 19 52.02 26.95 36.33
CA PRO A 19 51.84 27.96 37.37
C PRO A 19 50.85 29.07 36.96
N ASN A 20 50.22 29.70 37.96
CA ASN A 20 49.36 30.88 37.80
C ASN A 20 50.13 32.19 38.03
N GLY A 21 49.69 33.27 37.36
CA GLY A 21 49.94 34.66 37.76
C GLY A 21 50.39 35.58 36.60
N SER A 22 50.34 36.92 36.73
CA SER A 22 49.56 37.79 37.63
C SER A 22 49.84 39.26 37.26
N ASN A 23 48.82 40.13 37.34
CA ASN A 23 48.94 41.61 37.29
C ASN A 23 49.47 42.26 35.97
N GLY A 24 49.14 43.54 35.75
CA GLY A 24 49.79 44.37 34.72
C GLY A 24 48.88 45.45 34.10
N ALA A 25 49.11 46.72 34.44
CA ALA A 25 48.28 47.84 33.98
C ALA A 25 48.67 48.40 32.59
N ALA A 26 47.77 49.19 31.99
CA ALA A 26 48.05 50.14 30.89
C ALA A 26 48.99 51.30 31.37
N PRO A 27 49.64 52.16 30.53
CA PRO A 27 48.91 53.02 29.56
C PRO A 27 49.63 53.68 28.33
N ALA A 28 48.85 53.94 27.27
CA ALA A 28 48.74 55.20 26.47
C ALA A 28 49.86 55.81 25.55
N LYS A 29 49.36 56.66 24.61
CA LYS A 29 50.03 57.62 23.67
C LYS A 29 50.74 56.96 22.46
N LYS A 30 50.70 57.44 21.20
CA LYS A 30 50.22 58.68 20.48
C LYS A 30 49.39 58.23 19.23
N GLN A 31 48.71 59.00 18.35
CA GLN A 31 48.26 60.41 18.11
C GLN A 31 47.04 60.31 17.11
N GLY A 32 46.36 61.32 16.53
CA GLY A 32 46.52 62.78 16.39
C GLY A 32 45.25 63.46 15.77
N GLY A 33 45.36 64.28 14.71
CA GLY A 33 44.22 64.92 13.97
C GLY A 33 44.71 65.84 12.82
N ARG A 34 43.94 66.73 12.15
CA ARG A 34 42.53 67.21 12.23
C ARG A 34 42.22 68.17 11.03
N GLN A 35 40.93 68.54 10.81
CA GLN A 35 40.33 69.74 10.10
C GLN A 35 39.40 69.36 8.93
N LYS A 36 38.31 70.05 8.54
CA LYS A 36 37.42 71.17 9.02
C LYS A 36 36.07 71.05 8.23
N LYS A 37 34.89 71.62 8.52
CA LYS A 37 34.45 72.94 9.05
C LYS A 37 33.11 72.82 9.87
N GLY A 38 32.62 73.93 10.46
CA GLY A 38 31.27 74.10 11.06
C GLY A 38 30.55 75.37 10.51
N LEU A 39 29.53 76.00 11.14
CA LEU A 39 28.96 75.83 12.49
C LEU A 39 27.48 75.30 12.49
N THR A 40 26.35 75.93 12.89
CA THR A 40 25.93 77.31 13.30
C THR A 40 24.82 77.32 14.41
N SER A 41 24.10 78.44 14.61
CA SER A 41 23.07 78.75 15.65
C SER A 41 21.60 78.41 15.25
N GLY A 42 20.57 78.43 16.13
CA GLY A 42 20.47 78.85 17.56
C GLY A 42 19.08 78.56 18.21
N LYS A 43 18.83 79.07 19.44
CA LYS A 43 17.61 78.80 20.28
C LYS A 43 16.58 79.95 20.32
N ALA A 44 15.31 79.63 20.61
CA ALA A 44 14.35 80.52 21.30
C ALA A 44 13.18 79.72 21.97
N THR A 45 12.61 80.21 23.07
CA THR A 45 11.46 79.61 23.80
C THR A 45 10.70 80.65 24.63
N SER A 46 9.37 80.80 24.48
CA SER A 46 8.49 81.54 25.42
C SER A 46 6.99 81.38 25.13
N ALA A 47 6.15 81.33 26.16
CA ALA A 47 4.69 81.52 26.11
C ALA A 47 4.30 82.73 27.00
N PRO A 48 3.14 83.40 26.79
CA PRO A 48 2.07 83.37 27.82
C PRO A 48 0.61 83.57 27.32
N PRO A 49 -0.44 83.46 28.19
CA PRO A 49 -1.88 83.46 27.81
C PRO A 49 -2.81 84.48 28.55
N LYS A 50 -4.10 84.59 28.15
CA LYS A 50 -5.32 85.02 28.92
C LYS A 50 -6.61 84.80 28.04
N ARG A 51 -7.75 84.27 28.54
CA ARG A 51 -8.95 84.89 29.21
C ARG A 51 -9.68 85.94 28.33
N LEU A 52 -11.02 86.10 28.17
CA LEU A 52 -12.34 85.62 28.71
C LEU A 52 -13.44 85.94 27.62
N ALA A 53 -14.78 85.71 27.70
CA ALA A 53 -15.68 84.65 28.22
C ALA A 53 -17.19 84.99 27.92
N MET A 54 -18.15 84.11 28.27
CA MET A 54 -19.64 84.28 28.32
C MET A 54 -20.48 84.32 27.01
N GLY A 55 -21.56 83.53 26.96
CA GLY A 55 -22.65 83.61 25.94
C GLY A 55 -23.49 82.33 25.75
N GLY A 56 -24.84 82.44 25.78
CA GLY A 56 -25.84 81.36 25.55
C GLY A 56 -27.28 81.91 25.69
N PRO A 57 -28.39 81.12 25.62
CA PRO A 57 -28.50 79.66 25.58
C PRO A 57 -29.26 79.12 24.31
N PRO A 58 -30.33 78.27 24.35
CA PRO A 58 -30.32 76.89 23.83
C PRO A 58 -31.23 76.67 22.56
N PRO A 59 -31.20 75.52 21.84
CA PRO A 59 -31.82 74.27 22.30
C PRO A 59 -31.19 72.91 21.86
N ARG A 60 -31.47 71.88 22.69
CA ARG A 60 -31.52 70.42 22.43
C ARG A 60 -31.04 69.82 21.08
N ALA A 61 -29.98 69.02 21.12
CA ALA A 61 -29.94 67.68 20.48
C ALA A 61 -28.86 66.77 21.13
N ALA A 62 -29.16 65.48 21.25
CA ALA A 62 -28.47 64.49 22.09
C ALA A 62 -26.98 64.22 21.80
N THR A 63 -26.22 63.92 22.87
CA THR A 63 -25.11 62.95 22.80
C THR A 63 -24.95 62.23 24.15
N LEU A 64 -24.64 60.93 24.09
CA LEU A 64 -24.22 60.05 25.20
C LEU A 64 -25.15 59.94 26.43
N ALA A 65 -26.02 58.93 26.39
CA ALA A 65 -26.67 58.31 27.55
C ALA A 65 -26.41 56.77 27.52
N PRO A 66 -26.49 56.06 28.67
CA PRO A 66 -26.00 54.68 28.82
C PRO A 66 -26.96 53.61 28.25
N PRO A 67 -26.64 52.29 28.26
CA PRO A 67 -27.21 51.37 27.27
C PRO A 67 -28.66 50.95 27.56
N PRO A 68 -29.55 50.97 26.54
CA PRO A 68 -30.75 50.15 26.55
C PRO A 68 -30.37 48.68 26.21
N SER A 69 -30.99 47.66 26.81
CA SER A 69 -31.95 47.69 27.92
C SER A 69 -31.91 46.37 28.70
N THR A 70 -32.15 46.44 30.00
CA THR A 70 -32.44 45.26 30.82
C THR A 70 -33.75 44.62 30.36
N CYS A 71 -33.79 43.29 30.21
CA CYS A 71 -35.00 42.56 29.87
C CYS A 71 -36.12 42.83 30.90
N ARG A 72 -37.27 43.33 30.44
CA ARG A 72 -38.38 43.74 31.32
C ARG A 72 -39.20 42.57 31.91
N ALA A 73 -38.78 41.32 31.64
CA ALA A 73 -39.41 40.10 32.14
C ALA A 73 -38.71 39.49 33.37
N CYS A 74 -37.65 40.11 33.89
CA CYS A 74 -36.78 39.53 34.94
C CYS A 74 -36.92 40.22 36.31
N GLN A 75 -38.07 40.80 36.63
CA GLN A 75 -38.42 41.25 37.98
C GLN A 75 -39.16 40.14 38.75
N GLY A 76 -38.41 39.09 39.08
CA GLY A 76 -38.90 37.88 39.77
C GLY A 76 -37.73 36.92 39.99
N ALA A 77 -37.66 36.28 41.16
CA ALA A 77 -36.41 35.71 41.67
C ALA A 77 -36.01 34.34 41.05
N HIS A 78 -34.69 34.07 41.13
CA HIS A 78 -33.98 32.79 40.99
C HIS A 78 -33.67 32.19 39.61
N SER A 79 -32.48 31.55 39.58
CA SER A 79 -31.88 30.73 38.52
C SER A 79 -31.41 31.47 37.25
N ALA A 80 -30.26 31.03 36.72
CA ALA A 80 -29.59 31.66 35.58
C ALA A 80 -29.58 30.74 34.35
N HIS A 81 -30.18 31.21 33.25
CA HIS A 81 -30.07 30.59 31.94
C HIS A 81 -29.51 31.61 30.92
N THR A 82 -28.48 31.20 30.18
CA THR A 82 -27.75 32.07 29.25
C THR A 82 -28.55 32.35 27.98
N CYS A 83 -28.70 33.63 27.63
CA CYS A 83 -29.35 34.08 26.40
C CYS A 83 -28.69 33.48 25.14
N GLY A 84 -29.51 32.95 24.22
CA GLY A 84 -29.04 32.30 23.00
C GLY A 84 -28.60 33.29 21.94
N LYS A 85 -27.31 33.28 21.59
CA LYS A 85 -26.82 33.87 20.32
C LYS A 85 -27.22 32.95 19.18
N THR A 86 -27.96 33.46 18.20
CA THR A 86 -28.33 32.69 17.00
C THR A 86 -27.09 32.34 16.17
N ARG A 87 -26.72 31.05 16.12
CA ARG A 87 -25.82 30.53 15.08
C ARG A 87 -26.45 30.91 13.74
N LYS A 88 -25.75 31.69 12.91
CA LYS A 88 -26.11 31.82 11.48
C LYS A 88 -26.03 30.40 10.90
N ARG A 89 -27.16 29.85 10.42
CA ARG A 89 -27.12 28.60 9.66
C ARG A 89 -26.16 28.79 8.47
N ARG A 90 -25.12 27.96 8.40
CA ARG A 90 -24.27 27.82 7.21
C ARG A 90 -25.26 27.49 6.07
N LYS A 91 -25.26 28.28 4.98
CA LYS A 91 -26.13 27.94 3.85
C LYS A 91 -25.73 26.54 3.37
N VAL A 92 -26.70 25.64 3.25
CA VAL A 92 -26.51 24.41 2.48
C VAL A 92 -26.07 24.86 1.08
N ALA A 93 -24.90 24.42 0.65
CA ALA A 93 -24.48 24.65 -0.72
C ALA A 93 -25.49 23.96 -1.63
N GLN A 94 -26.07 24.69 -2.58
CA GLN A 94 -26.77 24.03 -3.66
C GLN A 94 -25.75 23.20 -4.46
N PRO A 95 -26.11 22.00 -4.94
CA PRO A 95 -25.22 21.26 -5.83
C PRO A 95 -24.86 22.15 -7.03
N PRO A 96 -23.63 22.07 -7.55
CA PRO A 96 -23.19 22.92 -8.64
C PRO A 96 -24.04 22.68 -9.89
N LEU A 97 -24.27 23.75 -10.67
CA LEU A 97 -25.13 23.71 -11.86
C LEU A 97 -24.57 22.80 -12.97
N GLU A 98 -23.26 22.59 -12.97
CA GLU A 98 -22.55 21.61 -13.81
C GLU A 98 -21.64 20.75 -12.91
N PRO A 99 -21.42 19.46 -13.27
CA PRO A 99 -20.53 18.59 -12.51
C PRO A 99 -19.07 19.05 -12.63
N PRO A 100 -18.29 19.05 -11.52
CA PRO A 100 -16.96 19.61 -11.50
C PRO A 100 -15.98 18.81 -12.37
N ARG A 101 -15.06 19.52 -13.03
CA ARG A 101 -14.07 18.95 -13.94
C ARG A 101 -12.75 18.69 -13.23
N VAL A 102 -12.37 17.42 -13.13
CA VAL A 102 -11.16 16.96 -12.43
C VAL A 102 -10.21 16.26 -13.40
N VAL A 103 -8.92 16.59 -13.35
CA VAL A 103 -7.86 15.81 -14.01
C VAL A 103 -7.04 15.08 -12.95
N VAL A 104 -6.87 13.76 -13.12
CA VAL A 104 -6.07 12.91 -12.24
C VAL A 104 -4.79 12.51 -12.97
N ILE A 105 -3.65 12.86 -12.39
CA ILE A 105 -2.32 12.64 -12.96
C ILE A 105 -1.72 11.38 -12.35
N GLY A 106 -1.54 10.35 -13.17
CA GLY A 106 -1.17 8.98 -12.81
C GLY A 106 -2.38 8.06 -12.79
N ALA A 107 -2.28 6.92 -13.48
CA ALA A 107 -3.21 5.79 -13.37
C ALA A 107 -2.61 4.64 -12.53
N GLY A 108 -1.79 4.99 -11.53
CA GLY A 108 -1.49 4.10 -10.42
C GLY A 108 -2.73 3.87 -9.53
N VAL A 109 -2.64 2.93 -8.58
CA VAL A 109 -3.79 2.53 -7.76
C VAL A 109 -4.45 3.70 -7.00
N ALA A 110 -3.68 4.72 -6.60
CA ALA A 110 -4.19 5.96 -6.02
C ALA A 110 -5.04 6.79 -7.00
N GLY A 111 -4.53 7.03 -8.21
CA GLY A 111 -5.25 7.77 -9.25
C GLY A 111 -6.51 7.03 -9.71
N ILE A 112 -6.44 5.69 -9.85
CA ILE A 112 -7.60 4.84 -10.15
C ILE A 112 -8.64 4.94 -9.02
N GLY A 113 -8.22 4.83 -7.76
CA GLY A 113 -9.08 4.97 -6.58
C GLY A 113 -9.78 6.33 -6.52
N CYS A 114 -9.02 7.39 -6.77
CA CYS A 114 -9.53 8.76 -6.78
C CYS A 114 -10.54 8.98 -7.91
N ALA A 115 -10.15 8.67 -9.16
CA ALA A 115 -10.98 8.85 -10.34
C ALA A 115 -12.29 8.06 -10.24
N ARG A 116 -12.24 6.80 -9.79
CA ARG A 116 -13.42 5.94 -9.66
C ARG A 116 -14.39 6.47 -8.62
N THR A 117 -13.92 6.93 -7.47
CA THR A 117 -14.78 7.53 -6.44
C THR A 117 -15.33 8.89 -6.89
N LEU A 118 -14.57 9.69 -7.63
CA LEU A 118 -15.06 10.95 -8.21
C LEU A 118 -16.15 10.74 -9.27
N GLU A 119 -15.97 9.82 -10.22
CA GLU A 119 -17.01 9.48 -11.21
C GLU A 119 -18.26 8.90 -10.55
N GLN A 120 -18.10 8.05 -9.52
CA GLN A 120 -19.22 7.49 -8.74
C GLN A 120 -20.00 8.57 -7.95
N LEU A 121 -19.37 9.70 -7.66
CA LEU A 121 -19.98 10.87 -7.01
C LEU A 121 -20.43 11.94 -8.03
N GLY A 122 -20.35 11.66 -9.34
CA GLY A 122 -20.89 12.52 -10.40
C GLY A 122 -19.94 13.58 -10.94
N ALA A 123 -18.64 13.55 -10.61
CA ALA A 123 -17.65 14.44 -11.23
C ALA A 123 -17.32 14.01 -12.67
N VAL A 124 -16.87 14.95 -13.50
CA VAL A 124 -16.30 14.66 -14.82
C VAL A 124 -14.80 14.50 -14.67
N VAL A 125 -14.28 13.30 -14.91
CA VAL A 125 -12.87 12.95 -14.65
C VAL A 125 -12.15 12.56 -15.94
N THR A 126 -10.94 13.10 -16.12
CA THR A 126 -9.95 12.59 -17.09
C THR A 126 -8.71 12.12 -16.32
N VAL A 127 -8.31 10.86 -16.51
CA VAL A 127 -7.05 10.32 -15.98
C VAL A 127 -5.97 10.37 -17.05
N VAL A 128 -4.77 10.84 -16.72
CA VAL A 128 -3.60 10.86 -17.62
C VAL A 128 -2.45 10.03 -17.04
N GLU A 129 -1.87 9.15 -17.84
CA GLU A 129 -0.80 8.23 -17.42
C GLU A 129 0.37 8.28 -18.41
N ALA A 130 1.59 8.41 -17.90
CA ALA A 130 2.79 8.52 -18.72
C ALA A 130 3.18 7.19 -19.40
N LYS A 131 2.82 6.05 -18.80
CA LYS A 131 3.11 4.70 -19.28
C LYS A 131 2.06 4.21 -20.31
N PRO A 132 2.37 3.18 -21.11
CA PRO A 132 1.40 2.50 -21.99
C PRO A 132 0.45 1.54 -21.25
N ARG A 133 0.33 1.65 -19.91
CA ARG A 133 -0.46 0.77 -19.04
C ARG A 133 -0.84 1.47 -17.74
N VAL A 134 -1.92 1.01 -17.12
CA VAL A 134 -2.32 1.42 -15.75
C VAL A 134 -1.50 0.66 -14.67
N GLY A 135 -1.81 0.92 -13.39
CA GLY A 135 -1.21 0.28 -12.22
C GLY A 135 0.11 0.91 -11.75
N GLY A 136 0.91 1.45 -12.68
CA GLY A 136 2.14 2.18 -12.35
C GLY A 136 3.19 1.28 -11.70
N ARG A 137 3.27 1.36 -10.36
CA ARG A 137 4.12 0.52 -9.47
C ARG A 137 3.48 -0.82 -9.09
N CYS A 138 2.17 -1.01 -9.28
CA CYS A 138 1.58 -2.34 -9.39
C CYS A 138 1.83 -2.84 -10.82
N ALA A 139 2.85 -3.68 -11.01
CA ALA A 139 3.34 -4.07 -12.33
C ALA A 139 3.63 -5.56 -12.38
N SER A 140 2.90 -6.27 -13.23
CA SER A 140 2.94 -7.73 -13.35
C SER A 140 3.35 -8.15 -14.76
N THR A 141 4.07 -9.27 -14.89
CA THR A 141 4.35 -9.93 -16.17
C THR A 141 3.65 -11.28 -16.20
N LYS A 142 2.83 -11.54 -17.23
CA LYS A 142 2.18 -12.84 -17.43
C LYS A 142 3.22 -13.95 -17.68
N ILE A 143 2.98 -15.11 -17.09
CA ILE A 143 3.86 -16.30 -17.16
C ILE A 143 3.22 -17.43 -17.99
N ASN A 144 1.90 -17.46 -18.11
CA ASN A 144 1.15 -18.42 -18.92
C ASN A 144 -0.19 -17.85 -19.46
N ASP A 145 -0.83 -18.64 -20.33
CA ASP A 145 -2.09 -18.29 -20.99
C ASP A 145 -3.33 -18.44 -20.09
N GLU A 146 -3.23 -19.18 -18.97
CA GLU A 146 -4.25 -19.17 -17.91
C GLU A 146 -4.40 -17.80 -17.22
N GLY A 147 -3.45 -16.89 -17.47
CA GLY A 147 -3.44 -15.53 -16.93
C GLY A 147 -2.63 -15.36 -15.67
N ALA A 148 -1.93 -16.40 -15.19
CA ALA A 148 -1.03 -16.28 -14.04
C ALA A 148 0.13 -15.32 -14.35
N ALA A 149 0.53 -14.53 -13.36
CA ALA A 149 1.53 -13.49 -13.50
C ALA A 149 2.49 -13.43 -12.31
N VAL A 150 3.66 -12.82 -12.54
CA VAL A 150 4.62 -12.46 -11.50
C VAL A 150 4.56 -10.95 -11.32
N ASP A 151 4.28 -10.52 -10.10
CA ASP A 151 4.37 -9.12 -9.71
C ASP A 151 5.83 -8.72 -9.46
N LEU A 152 6.28 -7.73 -10.22
CA LEU A 152 7.64 -7.19 -10.22
C LEU A 152 7.73 -5.82 -9.52
N GLY A 153 6.58 -5.25 -9.15
CA GLY A 153 6.50 -4.09 -8.25
C GLY A 153 6.01 -4.50 -6.87
N ALA A 154 4.89 -3.94 -6.40
CA ALA A 154 4.15 -4.53 -5.27
C ALA A 154 3.64 -5.93 -5.65
N SER A 155 3.84 -6.93 -4.77
CA SER A 155 3.51 -8.36 -5.03
C SER A 155 2.59 -9.01 -3.99
N TRP A 156 2.36 -8.37 -2.84
CA TRP A 156 1.54 -8.89 -1.76
C TRP A 156 0.42 -7.91 -1.39
N ILE A 157 -0.68 -8.46 -0.92
CA ILE A 157 -1.67 -7.78 -0.10
C ILE A 157 -1.34 -8.15 1.35
N HIS A 158 -0.81 -7.19 2.10
CA HIS A 158 -0.44 -7.37 3.50
C HIS A 158 -1.71 -7.33 4.37
N GLY A 159 -2.08 -8.48 4.91
CA GLY A 159 -3.30 -8.67 5.70
C GLY A 159 -4.57 -8.70 4.87
N ILE A 160 -5.44 -9.68 5.13
CA ILE A 160 -6.75 -9.82 4.46
C ILE A 160 -7.90 -9.18 5.23
N ARG A 161 -7.74 -8.90 6.55
CA ARG A 161 -8.80 -8.32 7.38
C ARG A 161 -8.82 -6.80 7.21
N LYS A 162 -10.00 -6.25 6.93
CA LYS A 162 -10.26 -4.82 6.61
C LYS A 162 -9.53 -4.25 5.36
N ASN A 163 -8.49 -4.90 4.85
CA ASN A 163 -7.70 -4.42 3.72
C ASN A 163 -8.56 -4.15 2.44
N PRO A 164 -8.46 -2.94 1.86
CA PRO A 164 -9.25 -2.52 0.70
C PRO A 164 -8.84 -3.19 -0.61
N LEU A 165 -7.58 -3.65 -0.73
CA LEU A 165 -7.10 -4.39 -1.90
C LEU A 165 -7.64 -5.82 -1.91
N TYR A 166 -7.64 -6.52 -0.78
CA TYR A 166 -8.21 -7.86 -0.68
C TYR A 166 -9.70 -7.83 -1.07
N THR A 167 -10.43 -6.87 -0.50
CA THR A 167 -11.85 -6.61 -0.84
C THR A 167 -12.04 -6.35 -2.33
N ALA A 168 -11.16 -5.57 -2.97
CA ALA A 168 -11.20 -5.30 -4.41
C ALA A 168 -10.84 -6.53 -5.27
N ALA A 169 -9.89 -7.36 -4.83
CA ALA A 169 -9.49 -8.58 -5.52
C ALA A 169 -10.64 -9.59 -5.58
N CYS A 170 -11.30 -9.83 -4.44
CA CYS A 170 -12.48 -10.69 -4.37
C CYS A 170 -13.64 -10.16 -5.24
N GLN A 171 -13.90 -8.84 -5.22
CA GLN A 171 -14.92 -8.21 -6.08
C GLN A 171 -14.62 -8.29 -7.59
N LEU A 172 -13.36 -8.53 -7.96
CA LEU A 172 -12.92 -8.70 -9.35
C LEU A 172 -12.78 -10.18 -9.75
N GLY A 173 -13.02 -11.12 -8.83
CA GLY A 173 -12.85 -12.56 -9.05
C GLY A 173 -11.40 -13.02 -9.18
N LEU A 174 -10.45 -12.30 -8.58
CA LEU A 174 -9.01 -12.60 -8.64
C LEU A 174 -8.60 -13.57 -7.53
N HIS A 175 -7.70 -14.50 -7.85
CA HIS A 175 -7.32 -15.57 -6.93
C HIS A 175 -6.24 -15.09 -5.95
N CYS A 176 -6.65 -14.76 -4.73
CA CYS A 176 -5.73 -14.46 -3.64
C CYS A 176 -5.23 -15.77 -3.02
N VAL A 177 -3.91 -15.97 -3.03
CA VAL A 177 -3.22 -17.16 -2.51
C VAL A 177 -2.41 -16.74 -1.28
N ASP A 178 -2.74 -17.32 -0.12
CA ASP A 178 -1.94 -17.22 1.11
C ASP A 178 -0.52 -17.69 0.81
N THR A 179 0.48 -16.83 1.04
CA THR A 179 1.88 -17.15 0.75
C THR A 179 2.58 -17.90 1.87
N GLY A 180 2.01 -17.89 3.08
CA GLY A 180 2.71 -18.27 4.30
C GLY A 180 3.98 -17.43 4.57
N ASP A 181 4.62 -17.76 5.68
CA ASP A 181 5.81 -17.07 6.20
C ASP A 181 7.02 -18.03 6.34
N ASP A 182 6.91 -19.28 5.88
CA ASP A 182 7.99 -20.29 5.94
C ASP A 182 9.16 -19.88 5.01
N VAL A 183 10.36 -19.77 5.58
CA VAL A 183 11.64 -19.53 4.87
C VAL A 183 12.64 -20.60 5.30
N ALA A 184 13.20 -21.35 4.35
CA ALA A 184 14.32 -22.25 4.60
C ALA A 184 15.64 -21.46 4.51
N LEU A 185 16.28 -21.21 5.65
CA LEU A 185 17.58 -20.54 5.74
C LEU A 185 18.72 -21.50 5.37
N ARG A 186 19.67 -21.04 4.55
CA ARG A 186 20.89 -21.78 4.19
C ARG A 186 22.09 -20.82 4.16
N ASP A 187 23.27 -21.29 4.58
CA ASP A 187 24.50 -20.48 4.52
C ASP A 187 24.86 -20.17 3.05
N GLY A 188 25.07 -18.89 2.75
CA GLY A 188 25.12 -18.36 1.39
C GLY A 188 26.40 -18.64 0.60
N GLU A 189 27.38 -19.31 1.19
CA GLU A 189 28.64 -19.69 0.54
C GLU A 189 28.85 -21.22 0.51
N THR A 190 28.40 -21.94 1.53
CA THR A 190 28.47 -23.41 1.62
C THR A 190 27.21 -24.13 1.16
N GLY A 191 26.07 -23.44 1.10
CA GLY A 191 24.77 -24.02 0.75
C GLY A 191 24.18 -24.94 1.82
N VAL A 192 24.79 -25.02 3.01
CA VAL A 192 24.34 -25.87 4.13
C VAL A 192 23.03 -25.33 4.69
N SER A 193 22.04 -26.21 4.84
CA SER A 193 20.75 -25.86 5.45
C SER A 193 20.92 -25.59 6.94
N ILE A 194 20.33 -24.50 7.43
CA ILE A 194 20.26 -24.18 8.84
C ILE A 194 19.01 -24.84 9.43
N GLU A 195 19.13 -25.41 10.62
CA GLU A 195 17.99 -25.97 11.34
C GLU A 195 17.10 -24.82 11.83
N ARG A 196 15.86 -24.76 11.33
CA ARG A 196 14.84 -23.80 11.77
C ARG A 196 14.57 -24.03 13.25
N ASP A 197 14.35 -22.95 14.00
CA ASP A 197 14.14 -23.01 15.45
C ASP A 197 15.38 -23.52 16.24
N SER A 198 16.59 -23.51 15.64
CA SER A 198 17.85 -23.79 16.34
C SER A 198 18.20 -22.73 17.40
N ALA A 199 19.20 -23.01 18.23
CA ALA A 199 19.62 -22.08 19.29
C ALA A 199 20.19 -20.78 18.69
N GLU A 200 20.96 -20.89 17.61
CA GLU A 200 21.60 -19.80 16.90
C GLU A 200 20.57 -18.94 16.14
N ASP A 201 19.59 -19.57 15.47
CA ASP A 201 18.46 -18.93 14.79
C ASP A 201 17.60 -18.10 15.76
N LYS A 202 17.14 -18.74 16.85
CA LYS A 202 16.42 -18.06 17.92
C LYS A 202 17.23 -16.94 18.56
N ARG A 203 18.52 -17.16 18.83
CA ARG A 203 19.39 -16.15 19.44
C ARG A 203 19.61 -14.94 18.51
N ALA A 204 19.72 -15.15 17.20
CA ALA A 204 19.82 -14.08 16.22
C ALA A 204 18.54 -13.25 16.15
N PHE A 205 17.38 -13.92 16.05
CA PHE A 205 16.07 -13.28 16.06
C PHE A 205 15.84 -12.48 17.35
N GLU A 206 16.10 -13.07 18.52
CA GLU A 206 16.00 -12.39 19.81
C GLU A 206 16.94 -11.17 19.90
N ALA A 207 18.21 -11.35 19.54
CA ALA A 207 19.22 -10.30 19.66
C ALA A 207 18.94 -9.09 18.75
N PHE A 208 18.46 -9.34 17.53
CA PHE A 208 18.09 -8.29 16.57
C PHE A 208 16.83 -7.54 17.00
N ASN A 209 15.78 -8.25 17.41
CA ASN A 209 14.54 -7.61 17.90
C ASN A 209 14.76 -6.86 19.22
N ALA A 210 15.60 -7.39 20.14
CA ALA A 210 15.99 -6.67 21.34
C ALA A 210 16.80 -5.40 21.04
N ALA A 211 17.67 -5.43 20.03
CA ALA A 211 18.41 -4.26 19.56
C ALA A 211 17.46 -3.21 18.93
N LEU A 212 16.50 -3.62 18.09
CA LEU A 212 15.47 -2.72 17.53
C LEU A 212 14.62 -2.06 18.63
N ALA A 213 14.08 -2.84 19.56
CA ALA A 213 13.26 -2.34 20.65
C ALA A 213 14.04 -1.38 21.58
N SER A 214 15.31 -1.66 21.84
CA SER A 214 16.18 -0.78 22.63
C SER A 214 16.53 0.50 21.87
N ALA A 215 16.87 0.40 20.58
CA ALA A 215 17.17 1.56 19.73
C ALA A 215 15.97 2.52 19.64
N ARG A 216 14.76 1.99 19.45
CA ARG A 216 13.49 2.71 19.47
C ARG A 216 13.28 3.46 20.79
N LYS A 217 13.41 2.75 21.92
CA LYS A 217 13.26 3.33 23.27
C LYS A 217 14.29 4.43 23.55
N ASP A 218 15.55 4.23 23.16
CA ASP A 218 16.60 5.25 23.27
C ASP A 218 16.27 6.50 22.43
N GLY A 219 15.64 6.32 21.26
CA GLY A 219 15.12 7.40 20.43
C GLY A 219 13.99 8.19 21.11
N GLU A 220 13.04 7.50 21.75
CA GLU A 220 11.94 8.11 22.52
C GLU A 220 12.46 8.88 23.76
N GLU A 221 13.39 8.30 24.53
CA GLU A 221 13.95 8.94 25.73
C GLU A 221 14.79 10.18 25.38
N LYS A 222 15.60 10.13 24.32
CA LYS A 222 16.33 11.31 23.79
C LYS A 222 15.36 12.42 23.38
N ALA A 223 14.32 12.09 22.60
CA ALA A 223 13.34 13.06 22.12
C ALA A 223 12.53 13.70 23.28
N LEU A 224 12.26 12.95 24.34
CA LEU A 224 11.63 13.48 25.55
C LEU A 224 12.57 14.43 26.31
N ALA A 225 13.86 14.12 26.41
CA ALA A 225 14.86 14.98 27.03
C ALA A 225 15.06 16.31 26.27
N GLU A 226 15.19 16.26 24.93
CA GLU A 226 15.25 17.46 24.07
C GLU A 226 14.02 18.37 24.30
N SER A 227 12.82 17.79 24.27
CA SER A 227 11.55 18.49 24.48
C SER A 227 11.45 19.17 25.86
N GLN A 228 12.04 18.57 26.90
CA GLN A 228 12.11 19.18 28.23
C GLN A 228 13.15 20.32 28.30
N GLN A 229 14.24 20.21 27.54
CA GLN A 229 15.33 21.19 27.52
C GLN A 229 15.00 22.45 26.69
N GLU A 230 14.10 22.39 25.72
CA GLU A 230 13.67 23.54 24.89
C GLU A 230 12.76 24.58 25.61
N GLY A 231 12.32 24.32 26.84
CA GLY A 231 11.96 25.38 27.81
C GLY A 231 10.90 26.42 27.41
N HIS A 232 9.64 26.00 27.25
CA HIS A 232 8.43 26.85 27.19
C HIS A 232 8.28 27.84 26.01
N VAL A 233 7.74 27.36 24.88
CA VAL A 233 6.75 28.12 24.09
C VAL A 233 5.51 27.26 23.86
N LYS A 234 4.31 27.87 23.84
CA LYS A 234 3.04 27.17 23.66
C LYS A 234 2.89 26.61 22.23
N ALA A 235 3.21 25.35 22.01
CA ALA A 235 2.72 24.59 20.86
C ALA A 235 2.58 23.09 21.17
N ARG A 236 1.64 22.45 20.48
CA ARG A 236 1.36 21.00 20.53
C ARG A 236 2.16 20.26 19.45
N ALA A 237 3.38 20.72 19.18
CA ALA A 237 4.24 20.22 18.11
C ALA A 237 5.54 19.74 18.74
N MET A 238 6.00 18.53 18.38
CA MET A 238 7.33 18.07 18.79
C MET A 238 8.42 18.93 18.14
N PRO A 239 9.63 19.01 18.73
CA PRO A 239 10.77 19.67 18.11
C PRO A 239 11.05 19.08 16.72
N ARG A 240 10.90 19.89 15.68
CA ARG A 240 11.24 19.51 14.29
C ARG A 240 12.75 19.36 14.05
N HIS A 241 13.55 19.74 15.04
CA HIS A 241 15.00 19.84 14.97
C HIS A 241 15.67 19.25 16.23
N GLY A 242 15.08 18.19 16.80
CA GLY A 242 15.86 17.23 17.56
C GLY A 242 16.83 16.47 16.63
N VAL A 243 17.93 15.94 17.17
CA VAL A 243 18.90 15.17 16.37
C VAL A 243 18.42 13.74 16.22
N ASP A 244 17.36 13.56 15.43
CA ASP A 244 16.92 12.24 14.99
C ASP A 244 18.04 11.54 14.21
N GLN A 245 18.30 10.28 14.57
CA GLN A 245 19.49 9.55 14.16
C GLN A 245 19.15 8.46 13.15
N ALA A 246 20.16 7.87 12.52
CA ALA A 246 19.99 6.68 11.72
C ALA A 246 19.75 5.43 12.59
N LEU A 247 18.80 4.59 12.22
CA LEU A 247 18.49 3.34 12.91
C LEU A 247 19.67 2.35 12.89
N GLY A 248 20.30 2.17 11.74
CA GLY A 248 21.36 1.18 11.51
C GLY A 248 22.54 1.26 12.49
N PRO A 249 23.19 2.43 12.68
CA PRO A 249 24.27 2.60 13.64
C PRO A 249 23.87 2.37 15.10
N ALA A 250 22.63 2.70 15.49
CA ALA A 250 22.13 2.44 16.84
C ALA A 250 21.94 0.93 17.07
N VAL A 251 21.28 0.24 16.13
CA VAL A 251 21.07 -1.22 16.18
C VAL A 251 22.40 -1.96 16.17
N SER A 252 23.37 -1.55 15.34
CA SER A 252 24.72 -2.15 15.31
C SER A 252 25.43 -2.02 16.65
N SER A 253 25.42 -0.83 17.27
CA SER A 253 26.02 -0.60 18.60
C SER A 253 25.40 -1.50 19.69
N LEU A 254 24.11 -1.79 19.58
CA LEU A 254 23.36 -2.65 20.50
C LEU A 254 23.52 -4.17 20.21
N LEU A 255 23.98 -4.53 19.01
CA LEU A 255 24.37 -5.90 18.65
C LEU A 255 25.81 -6.19 19.11
N ASP A 256 26.74 -5.26 18.88
CA ASP A 256 28.13 -5.35 19.34
C ASP A 256 28.20 -5.54 20.86
N ALA A 257 27.37 -4.80 21.61
CA ALA A 257 27.25 -4.91 23.06
C ALA A 257 26.78 -6.30 23.56
N GLN A 258 26.13 -7.10 22.70
CA GLN A 258 25.63 -8.44 23.06
C GLN A 258 26.67 -9.57 22.89
N SER A 259 27.88 -9.28 22.38
CA SER A 259 28.99 -10.25 22.26
C SER A 259 28.59 -11.57 21.58
N LEU A 260 27.85 -11.46 20.46
CA LEU A 260 27.31 -12.59 19.71
C LEU A 260 28.42 -13.40 19.00
N SER A 261 28.17 -14.69 18.71
CA SER A 261 29.07 -15.51 17.91
C SER A 261 29.03 -15.11 16.43
N THR A 262 30.07 -15.47 15.66
CA THR A 262 30.13 -15.24 14.21
C THR A 262 28.92 -15.82 13.48
N ASP A 263 28.49 -17.03 13.84
CA ASP A 263 27.36 -17.71 13.18
C ASP A 263 26.01 -17.06 13.53
N THR A 264 25.83 -16.60 14.76
CA THR A 264 24.68 -15.75 15.13
C THR A 264 24.74 -14.40 14.39
N LEU A 265 25.90 -13.79 14.21
CA LEU A 265 26.06 -12.53 13.47
C LEU A 265 25.73 -12.67 11.98
N LYS A 266 26.07 -13.81 11.34
CA LYS A 266 25.62 -14.14 9.97
C LYS A 266 24.09 -14.16 9.85
N LEU A 267 23.41 -14.81 10.79
CA LEU A 267 21.94 -14.85 10.86
C LEU A 267 21.34 -13.46 11.11
N VAL A 268 21.98 -12.65 11.96
CA VAL A 268 21.61 -11.24 12.16
C VAL A 268 21.76 -10.42 10.87
N GLN A 269 22.77 -10.67 10.03
CA GLN A 269 22.87 -10.01 8.71
C GLN A 269 21.71 -10.38 7.77
N TRP A 270 21.14 -11.59 7.86
CA TRP A 270 19.93 -11.94 7.11
C TRP A 270 18.71 -11.13 7.60
N HIS A 271 18.53 -10.99 8.92
CA HIS A 271 17.48 -10.12 9.46
C HIS A 271 17.69 -8.63 9.10
N ARG A 272 18.95 -8.16 9.10
CA ARG A 272 19.32 -6.81 8.65
C ARG A 272 18.93 -6.60 7.18
N ALA A 273 19.25 -7.55 6.30
CA ALA A 273 18.84 -7.53 4.89
C ALA A 273 17.31 -7.58 4.72
N ASN A 274 16.60 -8.34 5.54
CA ASN A 274 15.13 -8.39 5.52
C ASN A 274 14.49 -7.05 5.91
N MET A 275 15.08 -6.34 6.88
CA MET A 275 14.66 -4.99 7.27
C MET A 275 14.91 -3.96 6.14
N GLU A 276 16.06 -4.05 5.47
CA GLU A 276 16.39 -3.20 4.31
C GLU A 276 15.54 -3.53 3.07
N TYR A 277 15.04 -4.76 2.96
CA TYR A 277 14.03 -5.17 1.98
C TYR A 277 12.65 -4.56 2.28
N ALA A 278 12.14 -4.70 3.50
CA ALA A 278 10.83 -4.18 3.89
C ALA A 278 10.72 -2.66 3.68
N ASN A 279 11.79 -1.93 3.98
CA ASN A 279 11.87 -0.47 3.86
C ASN A 279 12.43 0.01 2.50
N ALA A 280 12.87 -0.89 1.62
CA ALA A 280 13.58 -0.62 0.37
C ALA A 280 14.75 0.40 0.49
N CYS A 281 15.40 0.49 1.64
CA CYS A 281 16.51 1.41 1.88
C CYS A 281 17.45 0.86 2.97
N PRO A 282 18.71 1.35 3.05
CA PRO A 282 19.61 0.93 4.11
C PRO A 282 19.06 1.31 5.49
N MET A 283 19.31 0.51 6.53
CA MET A 283 18.93 0.88 7.91
C MET A 283 19.62 2.18 8.36
N ASP A 284 20.78 2.47 7.79
CA ASP A 284 21.56 3.70 7.95
C ASP A 284 20.85 4.94 7.36
N SER A 285 19.79 4.73 6.55
CA SER A 285 18.92 5.77 5.99
C SER A 285 17.56 5.86 6.68
N LEU A 286 17.23 5.01 7.67
CA LEU A 286 15.96 5.02 8.40
C LEU A 286 16.01 5.91 9.64
N SER A 287 14.93 6.63 9.92
CA SER A 287 14.74 7.36 11.18
C SER A 287 14.72 6.41 12.37
N LEU A 288 15.58 6.64 13.36
CA LEU A 288 15.60 5.91 14.63
C LEU A 288 14.25 5.97 15.36
N ARG A 289 13.51 7.07 15.18
CA ARG A 289 12.30 7.40 15.95
C ARG A 289 10.98 7.07 15.27
N PHE A 290 10.96 6.90 13.95
CA PHE A 290 9.71 6.88 13.17
C PHE A 290 9.68 5.88 12.01
N TRP A 291 10.64 4.95 11.91
CA TRP A 291 10.65 3.94 10.83
C TRP A 291 9.46 2.97 10.91
N ASP A 292 8.91 2.75 12.10
CA ASP A 292 7.83 1.82 12.48
C ASP A 292 6.49 2.52 12.74
N GLN A 293 6.32 3.78 12.30
CA GLN A 293 5.19 4.61 12.73
C GLN A 293 3.80 4.16 12.24
N ASP A 294 3.73 3.27 11.24
CA ASP A 294 2.51 2.65 10.73
C ASP A 294 2.25 1.21 11.21
N ASP A 295 3.10 0.64 12.08
CA ASP A 295 2.90 -0.70 12.65
C ASP A 295 1.58 -0.80 13.46
N GLU A 296 1.18 0.26 14.17
CA GLU A 296 -0.11 0.32 14.89
C GLU A 296 -1.33 0.23 13.96
N HIS A 297 -1.13 0.44 12.65
CA HIS A 297 -2.17 0.45 11.62
C HIS A 297 -2.09 -0.77 10.68
N ALA A 298 -1.21 -1.74 10.93
CA ALA A 298 -1.04 -2.91 10.08
C ALA A 298 -2.35 -3.74 9.96
N TYR A 299 -2.75 -4.09 8.73
CA TYR A 299 -3.94 -4.94 8.51
C TYR A 299 -3.67 -6.38 8.97
N GLU A 300 -4.63 -6.97 9.67
CA GLU A 300 -4.48 -8.30 10.24
C GLU A 300 -4.71 -9.45 9.24
N GLY A 301 -4.20 -10.64 9.59
CA GLY A 301 -4.41 -11.89 8.86
C GLY A 301 -3.29 -12.22 7.88
N ALA A 302 -3.43 -13.34 7.18
CA ALA A 302 -2.41 -13.83 6.24
C ALA A 302 -2.03 -12.77 5.19
N HIS A 303 -0.77 -12.80 4.77
CA HIS A 303 -0.32 -12.10 3.57
C HIS A 303 -0.66 -12.96 2.34
N CYS A 304 -1.12 -12.35 1.25
CA CYS A 304 -1.47 -13.09 0.04
C CYS A 304 -0.98 -12.43 -1.25
N ALA A 305 -0.51 -13.26 -2.17
CA ALA A 305 -0.24 -12.89 -3.56
C ALA A 305 -1.52 -13.03 -4.40
N VAL A 306 -1.61 -12.31 -5.52
CA VAL A 306 -2.72 -12.46 -6.49
C VAL A 306 -2.21 -13.26 -7.68
N ARG A 307 -2.87 -14.38 -8.05
CA ARG A 307 -2.42 -15.25 -9.15
C ARG A 307 -2.29 -14.49 -10.48
N GLU A 308 -3.22 -13.60 -10.77
CA GLU A 308 -3.24 -12.74 -11.96
C GLU A 308 -2.36 -11.49 -11.83
N GLY A 309 -1.75 -11.26 -10.65
CA GLY A 309 -0.96 -10.09 -10.28
C GLY A 309 -1.78 -8.84 -9.92
N LEU A 310 -1.21 -7.97 -9.10
CA LEU A 310 -1.78 -6.69 -8.69
C LEU A 310 -1.93 -5.69 -9.85
N GLY A 311 -1.25 -5.92 -10.97
CA GLY A 311 -1.52 -5.25 -12.24
C GLY A 311 -2.90 -5.60 -12.81
N ALA A 312 -3.36 -6.85 -12.68
CA ALA A 312 -4.72 -7.24 -13.09
C ALA A 312 -5.79 -6.63 -12.15
N LEU A 313 -5.51 -6.53 -10.85
CA LEU A 313 -6.34 -5.78 -9.89
C LEU A 313 -6.48 -4.32 -10.32
N CYS A 314 -5.38 -3.65 -10.66
CA CYS A 314 -5.41 -2.26 -11.14
C CYS A 314 -6.19 -2.12 -12.47
N ALA A 315 -6.00 -3.04 -13.42
CA ALA A 315 -6.76 -3.05 -14.67
C ALA A 315 -8.26 -3.30 -14.46
N GLY A 316 -8.64 -4.18 -13.54
CA GLY A 316 -10.04 -4.42 -13.16
C GLY A 316 -10.68 -3.24 -12.43
N LEU A 317 -9.94 -2.56 -11.55
CA LEU A 317 -10.41 -1.33 -10.89
C LEU A 317 -10.57 -0.17 -11.89
N ALA A 318 -9.68 -0.05 -12.87
CA ALA A 318 -9.71 1.00 -13.89
C ALA A 318 -10.73 0.78 -15.02
N ARG A 319 -11.15 -0.48 -15.29
CA ARG A 319 -12.06 -0.85 -16.39
C ARG A 319 -13.34 0.01 -16.51
N PRO A 320 -14.00 0.48 -15.42
CA PRO A 320 -15.22 1.29 -15.53
C PRO A 320 -14.99 2.79 -15.75
N LEU A 321 -13.73 3.28 -15.74
CA LEU A 321 -13.41 4.69 -15.91
C LEU A 321 -13.67 5.16 -17.34
N ARG A 322 -14.16 6.39 -17.51
CA ARG A 322 -14.67 6.88 -18.80
C ARG A 322 -13.60 7.48 -19.72
N ASP A 323 -12.59 8.15 -19.15
CA ASP A 323 -11.51 8.80 -19.89
C ASP A 323 -10.15 8.52 -19.21
N VAL A 324 -9.40 7.56 -19.75
CA VAL A 324 -8.05 7.18 -19.29
C VAL A 324 -7.07 7.26 -20.45
N ARG A 325 -6.17 8.24 -20.41
CA ARG A 325 -5.23 8.56 -21.49
C ARG A 325 -3.84 8.05 -21.15
N LEU A 326 -3.50 6.88 -21.70
CA LEU A 326 -2.17 6.29 -21.62
C LEU A 326 -1.20 7.06 -22.53
N GLN A 327 0.11 6.91 -22.28
CA GLN A 327 1.18 7.62 -23.00
C GLN A 327 0.99 9.16 -23.01
N TRP A 328 0.47 9.69 -21.91
CA TRP A 328 0.20 11.11 -21.65
C TRP A 328 1.08 11.61 -20.49
N PRO A 329 2.41 11.72 -20.69
CA PRO A 329 3.30 12.26 -19.67
C PRO A 329 3.04 13.75 -19.45
N VAL A 330 2.94 14.18 -18.18
CA VAL A 330 2.80 15.60 -17.82
C VAL A 330 4.17 16.26 -17.72
N ALA A 331 4.33 17.46 -18.30
CA ALA A 331 5.50 18.31 -18.13
C ALA A 331 5.24 19.52 -17.23
N LYS A 332 4.06 20.16 -17.37
CA LYS A 332 3.69 21.37 -16.62
C LYS A 332 2.28 21.26 -16.05
N ILE A 333 2.09 21.81 -14.87
CA ILE A 333 0.79 22.09 -14.25
C ILE A 333 0.79 23.59 -13.93
N GLU A 334 -0.15 24.34 -14.50
CA GLU A 334 -0.20 25.80 -14.36
C GLU A 334 -1.61 26.28 -13.99
N ARG A 335 -1.72 27.26 -13.10
CA ARG A 335 -2.99 27.91 -12.75
C ARG A 335 -3.20 29.13 -13.63
N VAL A 336 -4.23 29.08 -14.48
CA VAL A 336 -4.64 30.18 -15.36
C VAL A 336 -6.00 30.67 -14.89
N ASN A 337 -6.03 31.87 -14.29
CA ASN A 337 -7.20 32.45 -13.63
C ASN A 337 -7.75 31.52 -12.52
N ASN A 338 -8.98 31.01 -12.69
CA ASN A 338 -9.66 30.10 -11.77
C ASN A 338 -9.55 28.62 -12.19
N LEU A 339 -8.85 28.31 -13.28
CA LEU A 339 -8.70 26.96 -13.81
C LEU A 339 -7.24 26.51 -13.70
N ILE A 340 -7.02 25.20 -13.79
CA ILE A 340 -5.70 24.59 -13.92
C ILE A 340 -5.58 24.03 -15.33
N VAL A 341 -4.49 24.35 -16.01
CA VAL A 341 -4.07 23.76 -17.27
C VAL A 341 -2.96 22.75 -16.98
N VAL A 342 -3.05 21.58 -17.61
CA VAL A 342 -2.04 20.52 -17.53
C VAL A 342 -1.48 20.32 -18.93
N THR A 343 -0.17 20.42 -19.10
CA THR A 343 0.52 20.34 -20.40
C THR A 343 1.29 19.03 -20.55
N LYS A 344 1.12 18.37 -21.69
CA LYS A 344 1.81 17.13 -22.05
C LYS A 344 3.29 17.36 -22.42
N GLU A 345 4.16 16.44 -22.05
CA GLU A 345 5.59 16.49 -22.37
C GLU A 345 5.82 16.47 -23.89
N ASN A 346 6.70 17.35 -24.37
CA ASN A 346 7.07 17.51 -25.79
C ASN A 346 5.88 17.78 -26.74
N SER A 347 4.82 18.42 -26.24
CA SER A 347 3.59 18.70 -27.00
C SER A 347 2.96 20.04 -26.56
N THR A 348 2.12 20.62 -27.44
CA THR A 348 1.21 21.73 -27.10
C THR A 348 -0.17 21.23 -26.66
N GLU A 349 -0.35 19.91 -26.50
CA GLU A 349 -1.59 19.30 -26.03
C GLU A 349 -1.81 19.58 -24.54
N THR A 350 -2.97 20.15 -24.21
CA THR A 350 -3.34 20.57 -22.85
C THR A 350 -4.71 20.03 -22.43
N LEU A 351 -4.84 19.68 -21.15
CA LEU A 351 -6.13 19.52 -20.48
C LEU A 351 -6.41 20.74 -19.59
N VAL A 352 -7.71 21.04 -19.40
CA VAL A 352 -8.16 22.12 -18.52
C VAL A 352 -9.17 21.57 -17.51
N ALA A 353 -8.96 21.87 -16.24
CA ALA A 353 -9.75 21.39 -15.11
C ALA A 353 -9.98 22.49 -14.07
N GLU A 354 -10.94 22.28 -13.18
CA GLU A 354 -11.14 23.11 -11.98
C GLU A 354 -10.30 22.59 -10.81
N VAL A 355 -10.11 21.27 -10.77
CA VAL A 355 -9.29 20.57 -9.76
C VAL A 355 -8.32 19.62 -10.46
N VAL A 356 -7.07 19.55 -9.98
CA VAL A 356 -6.08 18.58 -10.43
C VAL A 356 -5.59 17.74 -9.26
N VAL A 357 -5.64 16.43 -9.40
CA VAL A 357 -5.11 15.47 -8.42
C VAL A 357 -3.78 14.92 -8.93
N VAL A 358 -2.71 15.18 -8.18
CA VAL A 358 -1.35 14.71 -8.47
C VAL A 358 -1.11 13.39 -7.75
N THR A 359 -0.82 12.32 -8.50
CA THR A 359 -0.46 10.99 -7.94
C THR A 359 0.87 10.45 -8.46
N VAL A 360 1.72 11.34 -8.99
CA VAL A 360 3.07 10.97 -9.46
C VAL A 360 3.96 10.52 -8.28
N PRO A 361 4.83 9.51 -8.42
CA PRO A 361 5.67 9.03 -7.33
C PRO A 361 6.59 10.09 -6.73
N LEU A 362 6.95 9.94 -5.44
CA LEU A 362 7.80 10.90 -4.73
C LEU A 362 9.17 11.10 -5.41
N GLY A 363 9.77 10.08 -6.01
CA GLY A 363 10.99 10.24 -6.82
C GLY A 363 10.81 11.20 -8.01
N VAL A 364 9.65 11.21 -8.66
CA VAL A 364 9.29 12.18 -9.72
C VAL A 364 9.12 13.59 -9.15
N LEU A 365 8.53 13.74 -7.95
CA LEU A 365 8.43 15.02 -7.26
C LEU A 365 9.81 15.56 -6.84
N LYS A 366 10.71 14.69 -6.35
CA LYS A 366 12.09 15.01 -5.96
C LYS A 366 12.95 15.48 -7.12
N ARG A 367 12.86 14.84 -8.29
CA ARG A 367 13.52 15.33 -9.53
C ARG A 367 12.95 16.69 -9.96
N GLY A 368 11.66 16.90 -9.72
CA GLY A 368 10.93 18.11 -10.11
C GLY A 368 9.93 17.86 -11.24
N LEU A 369 8.78 18.52 -11.09
CA LEU A 369 7.72 18.70 -12.08
C LEU A 369 7.42 20.20 -12.12
N ALA A 370 7.12 20.79 -13.28
CA ALA A 370 6.93 22.23 -13.39
C ALA A 370 5.55 22.65 -12.86
N PHE A 371 5.54 23.47 -11.80
CA PHE A 371 4.35 24.05 -11.18
C PHE A 371 4.37 25.57 -11.32
N GLU A 372 3.30 26.16 -11.82
CA GLU A 372 3.15 27.63 -11.92
C GLU A 372 1.79 28.09 -11.35
N PRO A 373 1.74 28.90 -10.27
CA PRO A 373 2.88 29.39 -9.49
C PRO A 373 3.59 28.26 -8.73
N PRO A 374 4.88 28.44 -8.36
CA PRO A 374 5.66 27.42 -7.65
C PRO A 374 4.99 26.91 -6.37
N LEU A 375 5.36 25.68 -5.99
CA LEU A 375 4.86 25.07 -4.77
C LEU A 375 5.36 25.80 -3.50
N PRO A 376 4.56 25.85 -2.42
CA PRO A 376 4.98 26.48 -1.17
C PRO A 376 6.21 25.80 -0.54
N ASN A 377 7.06 26.59 0.13
CA ASN A 377 8.29 26.09 0.77
C ASN A 377 8.04 24.94 1.76
N TRP A 378 6.92 24.92 2.49
CA TRP A 378 6.58 23.82 3.39
C TRP A 378 6.33 22.51 2.65
N LYS A 379 5.81 22.56 1.43
CA LYS A 379 5.53 21.39 0.58
C LYS A 379 6.80 20.88 -0.09
N THR A 380 7.65 21.77 -0.62
CA THR A 380 8.94 21.38 -1.22
C THR A 380 9.91 20.83 -0.16
N GLN A 381 9.85 21.33 1.08
CA GLN A 381 10.58 20.76 2.21
C GLN A 381 10.10 19.35 2.60
N ALA A 382 8.80 19.06 2.59
CA ALA A 382 8.29 17.70 2.83
C ALA A 382 8.75 16.72 1.73
N ILE A 383 8.66 17.13 0.45
CA ILE A 383 9.23 16.38 -0.70
C ILE A 383 10.73 16.13 -0.51
N ALA A 384 11.47 17.09 0.04
CA ALA A 384 12.90 16.94 0.28
C ALA A 384 13.21 15.94 1.41
N ARG A 385 12.55 16.07 2.58
CA ARG A 385 12.81 15.25 3.78
C ARG A 385 12.41 13.78 3.65
N LEU A 386 11.25 13.48 3.07
CA LEU A 386 10.76 12.10 2.97
C LEU A 386 11.74 11.22 2.19
N GLY A 387 12.03 10.02 2.67
CA GLY A 387 12.83 9.04 1.97
C GLY A 387 12.13 8.51 0.73
N PHE A 388 12.89 8.05 -0.26
CA PHE A 388 12.36 7.29 -1.39
C PHE A 388 13.38 6.22 -1.78
N GLY A 389 13.02 4.96 -1.56
CA GLY A 389 13.91 3.81 -1.64
C GLY A 389 13.96 3.17 -3.02
N VAL A 390 14.65 2.04 -3.09
CA VAL A 390 14.72 1.16 -4.26
C VAL A 390 14.76 -0.30 -3.82
N LEU A 391 14.02 -1.14 -4.53
CA LEU A 391 13.93 -2.58 -4.34
C LEU A 391 13.67 -3.18 -5.71
N ASP A 392 14.59 -4.00 -6.18
CA ASP A 392 14.51 -4.64 -7.49
C ASP A 392 14.39 -6.16 -7.38
N LYS A 393 13.88 -6.78 -8.44
CA LYS A 393 13.48 -8.18 -8.50
C LYS A 393 13.99 -8.83 -9.77
N VAL A 394 14.48 -10.07 -9.68
CA VAL A 394 14.79 -10.90 -10.85
C VAL A 394 13.96 -12.16 -10.80
N ALA A 395 12.93 -12.21 -11.66
CA ALA A 395 12.09 -13.38 -11.85
C ALA A 395 12.69 -14.31 -12.91
N LEU A 396 12.87 -15.57 -12.56
CA LEU A 396 13.41 -16.62 -13.43
C LEU A 396 12.38 -17.74 -13.56
N LYS A 397 11.89 -17.99 -14.78
CA LYS A 397 11.07 -19.17 -15.12
C LYS A 397 11.98 -20.31 -15.56
N PHE A 398 11.80 -21.50 -15.00
CA PHE A 398 12.57 -22.70 -15.29
C PHE A 398 11.73 -23.78 -15.98
N GLU A 399 12.40 -24.79 -16.56
CA GLU A 399 11.75 -25.98 -17.12
C GLU A 399 11.32 -27.00 -16.04
N ARG A 400 11.94 -26.96 -14.85
CA ARG A 400 11.66 -27.86 -13.71
C ARG A 400 11.93 -27.15 -12.38
N PRO A 401 11.25 -27.50 -11.28
CA PRO A 401 11.43 -26.89 -9.97
C PRO A 401 12.46 -27.67 -9.13
N PHE A 402 13.73 -27.65 -9.54
CA PHE A 402 14.79 -28.42 -8.88
C PHE A 402 14.96 -28.07 -7.39
N TRP A 403 14.66 -26.83 -6.99
CA TRP A 403 14.67 -26.37 -5.59
C TRP A 403 13.66 -27.07 -4.68
N ARG A 404 12.66 -27.77 -5.23
CA ARG A 404 11.66 -28.55 -4.47
C ARG A 404 12.11 -29.99 -4.15
N ASN A 405 13.35 -30.34 -4.44
CA ASN A 405 13.97 -31.59 -3.97
C ASN A 405 14.10 -31.55 -2.43
N ALA A 406 13.90 -32.69 -1.74
CA ALA A 406 13.97 -32.79 -0.28
C ALA A 406 15.39 -32.54 0.29
N GLU A 407 16.43 -32.62 -0.55
CA GLU A 407 17.81 -32.22 -0.21
C GLU A 407 17.97 -30.69 -0.11
N TYR A 408 17.08 -29.95 -0.79
CA TYR A 408 17.05 -28.50 -0.85
C TYR A 408 15.95 -27.88 0.02
N TRP A 409 14.85 -28.59 0.25
CA TRP A 409 13.68 -28.15 1.03
C TRP A 409 13.42 -28.98 2.28
N ASN A 410 13.51 -28.35 3.46
CA ASN A 410 13.23 -28.95 4.78
C ASN A 410 11.99 -28.35 5.50
N GLY A 411 11.29 -27.39 4.89
CA GLY A 411 10.13 -26.72 5.48
C GLY A 411 8.83 -27.53 5.40
N SER A 412 7.77 -27.01 6.03
CA SER A 412 6.49 -27.74 6.14
C SER A 412 5.80 -27.94 4.78
N GLU A 413 4.88 -28.92 4.66
CA GLU A 413 4.29 -29.35 3.38
C GLU A 413 3.37 -28.31 2.67
N LYS A 414 3.38 -27.04 3.07
CA LYS A 414 2.45 -25.99 2.63
C LYS A 414 2.93 -25.18 1.42
N ARG A 415 3.07 -25.85 0.27
CA ARG A 415 2.99 -25.32 -1.13
C ARG A 415 3.79 -24.08 -1.60
N ILE A 416 4.29 -23.19 -0.75
CA ILE A 416 5.12 -22.02 -1.08
C ILE A 416 6.28 -22.05 -0.10
N GLY A 417 7.50 -22.13 -0.63
CA GLY A 417 8.71 -22.33 0.16
C GLY A 417 9.80 -21.37 -0.25
N ASN A 418 10.03 -20.34 0.56
CA ASN A 418 11.03 -19.33 0.27
C ASN A 418 12.43 -19.80 0.71
N LEU A 419 13.49 -19.41 0.00
CA LEU A 419 14.87 -19.72 0.38
C LEU A 419 15.60 -18.46 0.85
N GLY A 420 16.16 -18.49 2.06
CA GLY A 420 16.95 -17.39 2.63
C GLY A 420 18.44 -17.66 2.52
N ARG A 421 19.17 -16.77 1.83
CA ARG A 421 20.63 -16.78 1.76
C ARG A 421 21.20 -16.05 2.97
N VAL A 422 21.65 -16.80 3.97
CA VAL A 422 22.35 -16.24 5.14
C VAL A 422 23.72 -15.71 4.70
N LEU A 423 24.03 -14.48 5.09
CA LEU A 423 25.13 -13.69 4.56
C LEU A 423 26.39 -13.84 5.42
N ASP A 424 27.56 -13.53 4.86
CA ASP A 424 28.75 -13.36 5.70
C ASP A 424 28.65 -12.09 6.55
N VAL A 425 29.33 -12.05 7.70
CA VAL A 425 29.33 -10.88 8.61
C VAL A 425 29.87 -9.63 7.90
N SER A 426 30.75 -9.77 6.90
CA SER A 426 31.28 -8.66 6.09
C SER A 426 30.37 -8.22 4.92
N GLU A 427 29.29 -8.95 4.61
CA GLU A 427 28.37 -8.61 3.52
C GLU A 427 27.21 -7.71 4.00
N TYR A 428 26.92 -6.65 3.25
CA TYR A 428 25.87 -5.66 3.57
C TYR A 428 24.93 -5.46 2.38
N GLY A 429 23.65 -5.16 2.67
CA GLY A 429 22.63 -4.83 1.66
C GLY A 429 21.98 -6.04 0.97
N GLY A 430 22.30 -7.27 1.37
CA GLY A 430 21.55 -8.49 1.01
C GLY A 430 21.26 -8.73 -0.47
N GLU A 431 22.27 -8.74 -1.34
CA GLU A 431 22.03 -9.11 -2.75
C GLU A 431 21.56 -10.58 -2.83
N PHE A 432 20.34 -10.78 -3.36
CA PHE A 432 19.67 -12.07 -3.46
C PHE A 432 19.57 -12.81 -2.12
N PHE A 433 19.35 -12.07 -1.02
CA PHE A 433 19.20 -12.61 0.34
C PHE A 433 17.94 -13.48 0.53
N LEU A 434 16.93 -13.30 -0.32
CA LEU A 434 15.65 -14.01 -0.28
C LEU A 434 15.17 -14.34 -1.70
N TRP A 435 14.74 -15.59 -1.87
CA TRP A 435 14.22 -16.16 -3.11
C TRP A 435 12.80 -16.64 -2.87
N VAL A 436 11.84 -16.03 -3.56
CA VAL A 436 10.41 -16.34 -3.41
C VAL A 436 10.00 -17.39 -4.43
N ASP A 437 9.45 -18.51 -3.96
CA ASP A 437 8.88 -19.56 -4.82
C ASP A 437 7.42 -19.24 -5.16
N LEU A 438 7.17 -18.94 -6.45
CA LEU A 438 5.84 -18.59 -6.94
C LEU A 438 5.10 -19.76 -7.58
N GLU A 439 5.61 -21.00 -7.54
CA GLU A 439 4.90 -22.15 -8.11
C GLU A 439 3.56 -22.40 -7.40
N GLY A 440 3.50 -22.26 -6.06
CA GLY A 440 2.25 -22.40 -5.32
C GLY A 440 1.20 -21.32 -5.61
N VAL A 441 1.61 -20.17 -6.18
CA VAL A 441 0.73 -19.08 -6.61
C VAL A 441 0.32 -19.23 -8.09
N THR A 442 1.29 -19.54 -8.95
CA THR A 442 1.15 -19.45 -10.41
C THR A 442 0.84 -20.81 -11.08
N ASN A 443 1.16 -21.93 -10.42
CA ASN A 443 1.33 -23.27 -11.00
C ASN A 443 2.47 -23.37 -12.04
N GLU A 444 3.48 -22.49 -11.96
CA GLU A 444 4.61 -22.41 -12.89
C GLU A 444 5.93 -22.38 -12.13
N HIS A 445 6.97 -23.03 -12.64
CA HIS A 445 8.28 -23.13 -12.00
C HIS A 445 9.03 -21.79 -12.03
N VAL A 446 8.73 -20.88 -11.08
CA VAL A 446 9.28 -19.53 -11.01
C VAL A 446 9.87 -19.24 -9.63
N LEU A 447 11.15 -18.83 -9.61
CA LEU A 447 11.76 -18.16 -8.47
C LEU A 447 11.88 -16.65 -8.74
N VAL A 448 11.73 -15.83 -7.69
CA VAL A 448 12.02 -14.40 -7.72
C VAL A 448 13.10 -14.07 -6.70
N ALA A 449 14.29 -13.71 -7.16
CA ALA A 449 15.36 -13.19 -6.32
C ALA A 449 15.10 -11.71 -6.00
N LEU A 450 15.25 -11.34 -4.72
CA LEU A 450 15.07 -9.97 -4.24
C LEU A 450 16.43 -9.27 -4.07
N CYS A 451 16.54 -8.02 -4.53
CA CYS A 451 17.72 -7.19 -4.35
C CYS A 451 17.29 -5.83 -3.75
N PRO A 452 17.56 -5.57 -2.46
CA PRO A 452 17.07 -4.37 -1.79
C PRO A 452 18.10 -3.22 -1.76
N ALA A 453 17.60 -2.01 -1.48
CA ALA A 453 18.39 -0.89 -0.99
C ALA A 453 19.65 -0.57 -1.83
N LEU A 454 20.80 -0.38 -1.18
CA LEU A 454 22.06 0.00 -1.85
C LEU A 454 22.52 -1.04 -2.89
N ASN A 455 22.19 -2.32 -2.69
CA ASN A 455 22.53 -3.35 -3.68
C ASN A 455 21.59 -3.33 -4.88
N ALA A 456 20.35 -2.83 -4.77
CA ALA A 456 19.52 -2.53 -5.94
C ALA A 456 20.13 -1.41 -6.79
N GLU A 457 20.64 -0.33 -6.16
CA GLU A 457 21.33 0.76 -6.89
C GLU A 457 22.57 0.27 -7.64
N ARG A 458 23.36 -0.61 -7.00
CA ARG A 458 24.53 -1.27 -7.62
C ARG A 458 24.09 -2.22 -8.73
N PHE A 459 23.07 -3.04 -8.49
CA PHE A 459 22.51 -3.99 -9.44
C PHE A 459 22.00 -3.31 -10.72
N GLU A 460 21.33 -2.15 -10.64
CA GLU A 460 20.95 -1.38 -11.83
C GLU A 460 22.18 -1.00 -12.68
N VAL A 461 23.23 -0.49 -12.04
CA VAL A 461 24.47 -0.05 -12.71
C VAL A 461 25.21 -1.26 -13.30
N ASP A 462 25.39 -2.33 -12.52
CA ASP A 462 26.02 -3.58 -12.95
C ASP A 462 25.24 -4.26 -14.07
N ALA A 463 23.91 -4.17 -14.08
CA ALA A 463 23.05 -4.63 -15.16
C ALA A 463 23.16 -3.74 -16.42
N GLY A 464 23.53 -2.47 -16.28
CA GLY A 464 23.58 -1.48 -17.35
C GLY A 464 22.25 -0.76 -17.59
N PHE A 465 21.39 -0.70 -16.58
CA PHE A 465 20.11 0.00 -16.61
C PHE A 465 20.33 1.50 -16.34
N THR A 466 20.74 2.23 -17.39
CA THR A 466 21.09 3.66 -17.32
C THR A 466 20.46 4.48 -18.45
N THR A 467 19.30 4.04 -18.97
CA THR A 467 18.71 4.55 -20.23
C THR A 467 17.34 5.19 -20.06
N GLY A 468 16.77 5.18 -18.86
CA GLY A 468 15.51 5.87 -18.56
C GLY A 468 14.22 5.18 -19.02
N GLY A 469 14.26 3.86 -19.29
CA GLY A 469 13.12 3.07 -19.77
C GLY A 469 12.11 2.66 -18.68
N GLU A 470 11.07 1.88 -19.00
CA GLU A 470 10.19 1.29 -17.95
C GLU A 470 10.98 0.39 -17.00
N ALA A 471 10.57 0.32 -15.73
CA ALA A 471 11.25 -0.50 -14.71
C ALA A 471 11.32 -1.98 -15.10
N VAL A 472 10.22 -2.56 -15.58
CA VAL A 472 10.12 -3.99 -15.92
C VAL A 472 10.77 -4.25 -17.29
N ARG A 473 11.80 -5.11 -17.34
CA ARG A 473 12.60 -5.41 -18.54
C ARG A 473 12.98 -6.88 -18.62
N LYS A 474 13.27 -7.38 -19.83
CA LYS A 474 13.97 -8.67 -19.97
C LYS A 474 15.34 -8.57 -19.27
N ALA A 475 15.69 -9.56 -18.45
CA ALA A 475 16.97 -9.58 -17.76
C ALA A 475 18.15 -9.73 -18.76
N PRO A 476 19.24 -8.95 -18.64
CA PRO A 476 20.49 -9.17 -19.37
C PRO A 476 21.11 -10.52 -19.02
N SER A 477 21.82 -11.18 -19.94
CA SER A 477 22.44 -12.50 -19.70
C SER A 477 23.35 -12.50 -18.46
N LYS A 478 24.19 -11.48 -18.28
CA LYS A 478 25.04 -11.28 -17.09
C LYS A 478 24.27 -11.23 -15.77
N VAL A 479 23.04 -10.71 -15.76
CA VAL A 479 22.16 -10.70 -14.58
C VAL A 479 21.65 -12.11 -14.30
N VAL A 480 21.19 -12.82 -15.35
CA VAL A 480 20.75 -14.21 -15.23
C VAL A 480 21.89 -15.11 -14.75
N GLU A 481 23.09 -14.93 -15.29
CA GLU A 481 24.31 -15.63 -14.88
C GLU A 481 24.66 -15.38 -13.41
N LYS A 482 24.69 -14.12 -12.96
CA LYS A 482 24.93 -13.74 -11.55
C LYS A 482 23.88 -14.34 -10.60
N CYS A 483 22.59 -14.28 -10.96
CA CYS A 483 21.52 -14.91 -10.18
C CYS A 483 21.69 -16.43 -10.12
N LEU A 484 21.98 -17.11 -11.24
CA LEU A 484 22.20 -18.55 -11.27
C LEU A 484 23.47 -18.96 -10.51
N GLU A 485 24.49 -18.11 -10.40
CA GLU A 485 25.66 -18.36 -9.56
C GLU A 485 25.31 -18.27 -8.07
N ALA A 486 24.62 -17.22 -7.65
CA ALA A 486 24.13 -17.07 -6.27
C ALA A 486 23.20 -18.23 -5.86
N LEU A 487 22.31 -18.68 -6.75
CA LEU A 487 21.42 -19.82 -6.50
C LEU A 487 22.18 -21.17 -6.40
N ARG A 488 23.27 -21.35 -7.15
CA ARG A 488 24.14 -22.54 -7.01
C ARG A 488 24.82 -22.58 -5.65
N LYS A 489 25.40 -21.47 -5.19
CA LYS A 489 25.95 -21.38 -3.83
C LYS A 489 24.88 -21.68 -2.78
N LEU A 490 23.71 -21.03 -2.88
CA LEU A 490 22.62 -21.16 -1.92
C LEU A 490 22.11 -22.61 -1.74
N LEU A 491 22.06 -23.38 -2.82
CA LEU A 491 21.65 -24.79 -2.78
C LEU A 491 22.81 -25.75 -2.45
N GLY A 492 24.07 -25.31 -2.54
CA GLY A 492 25.25 -26.18 -2.47
C GLY A 492 25.45 -27.03 -3.73
N ALA A 493 24.86 -26.59 -4.86
CA ALA A 493 24.77 -27.38 -6.09
C ALA A 493 26.12 -27.56 -6.79
N SER A 494 26.33 -28.75 -7.35
CA SER A 494 27.56 -29.15 -8.03
C SER A 494 27.81 -28.40 -9.34
N SER A 495 29.05 -28.50 -9.84
CA SER A 495 29.41 -27.94 -11.16
C SER A 495 28.76 -28.66 -12.34
N ASP A 496 28.25 -29.89 -12.15
CA ASP A 496 27.64 -30.69 -13.22
C ASP A 496 26.13 -30.38 -13.37
N GLU A 497 25.40 -30.19 -12.26
CA GLU A 497 24.01 -29.69 -12.22
C GLU A 497 23.83 -28.34 -12.93
N LYS A 498 24.91 -27.57 -13.09
CA LYS A 498 24.98 -26.34 -13.87
C LYS A 498 24.33 -26.44 -15.26
N ASN A 499 24.37 -27.63 -15.87
CA ASN A 499 23.85 -27.89 -17.21
C ASN A 499 22.35 -28.24 -17.24
N GLU A 500 21.73 -28.57 -16.11
CA GLU A 500 20.31 -28.96 -16.05
C GLU A 500 19.35 -27.78 -15.81
N TRP A 501 19.86 -26.66 -15.28
CA TRP A 501 19.06 -25.51 -14.85
C TRP A 501 18.64 -24.61 -16.02
N LYS A 502 17.76 -25.14 -16.87
CA LYS A 502 17.26 -24.45 -18.06
C LYS A 502 16.25 -23.35 -17.71
N VAL A 503 16.70 -22.10 -17.80
CA VAL A 503 15.85 -20.90 -17.74
C VAL A 503 15.08 -20.73 -19.06
N LEU A 504 13.75 -20.69 -18.98
CA LEU A 504 12.84 -20.45 -20.10
C LEU A 504 12.61 -18.96 -20.36
N SER A 505 12.52 -18.16 -19.31
CA SER A 505 12.44 -16.69 -19.39
C SER A 505 13.00 -16.03 -18.14
N ALA A 506 13.47 -14.79 -18.29
CA ALA A 506 14.04 -14.01 -17.19
C ALA A 506 13.66 -12.53 -17.33
N THR A 507 13.11 -11.96 -16.26
CA THR A 507 12.64 -10.58 -16.20
C THR A 507 13.23 -9.90 -14.97
N ALA A 508 13.85 -8.75 -15.15
CA ALA A 508 14.45 -7.95 -14.08
C ALA A 508 13.71 -6.61 -13.95
N THR A 509 13.89 -5.93 -12.83
CA THR A 509 13.47 -4.53 -12.67
C THR A 509 14.63 -3.55 -12.56
N ALA A 510 14.29 -2.29 -12.83
CA ALA A 510 15.13 -1.12 -12.63
C ALA A 510 14.22 0.06 -12.20
N TRP A 511 13.74 0.01 -10.95
CA TRP A 511 12.75 0.99 -10.47
C TRP A 511 13.28 2.43 -10.35
N ARG A 512 14.60 2.59 -10.21
CA ARG A 512 15.29 3.88 -10.06
C ARG A 512 15.75 4.46 -11.41
N ASP A 513 16.09 3.64 -12.41
CA ASP A 513 16.22 4.09 -13.80
C ASP A 513 14.87 4.44 -14.46
N ASP A 514 13.73 3.96 -13.94
CA ASP A 514 12.41 4.31 -14.47
C ASP A 514 12.07 5.79 -14.28
N ARG A 515 12.14 6.58 -15.37
CA ARG A 515 11.86 8.03 -15.39
C ARG A 515 10.46 8.42 -14.91
N ARG A 516 9.53 7.47 -14.76
CA ARG A 516 8.16 7.68 -14.25
C ARG A 516 7.96 7.14 -12.82
N ALA A 517 9.00 6.57 -12.19
CA ALA A 517 9.01 6.17 -10.78
C ALA A 517 10.19 6.80 -10.00
N LEU A 518 11.43 6.59 -10.46
CA LEU A 518 12.68 6.97 -9.80
C LEU A 518 12.85 6.40 -8.38
N GLY A 519 12.50 5.13 -8.20
CA GLY A 519 12.53 4.39 -6.93
C GLY A 519 11.29 3.52 -6.73
N SER A 520 11.31 2.70 -5.67
CA SER A 520 10.22 1.79 -5.31
C SER A 520 9.12 2.51 -4.52
N TYR A 521 9.39 2.95 -3.30
CA TYR A 521 8.41 3.56 -2.39
C TYR A 521 9.06 4.44 -1.31
N SER A 522 8.23 5.22 -0.62
CA SER A 522 8.66 6.15 0.43
C SER A 522 9.02 5.47 1.76
N PHE A 523 9.88 6.11 2.55
CA PHE A 523 10.25 5.73 3.92
C PHE A 523 10.50 7.01 4.75
N LEU A 524 10.54 6.92 6.08
CA LEU A 524 10.91 8.05 6.93
C LEU A 524 12.42 8.07 7.19
N ALA A 525 13.11 9.06 6.60
CA ALA A 525 14.54 9.29 6.78
C ALA A 525 14.84 10.09 8.06
N PRO A 526 16.07 10.04 8.61
CA PRO A 526 16.45 10.84 9.77
C PRO A 526 16.11 12.33 9.62
N GLY A 527 15.36 12.86 10.59
CA GLY A 527 14.88 14.25 10.59
C GLY A 527 13.65 14.51 9.72
N CYS A 528 13.08 13.48 9.08
CA CYS A 528 11.71 13.48 8.59
C CYS A 528 10.77 13.10 9.74
N ILE A 529 9.59 13.73 9.80
CA ILE A 529 8.55 13.39 10.79
C ILE A 529 7.30 12.88 10.09
N PRO A 530 6.42 12.08 10.75
CA PRO A 530 5.17 11.63 10.17
C PRO A 530 4.28 12.76 9.62
N GLU A 531 4.31 13.95 10.23
CA GLU A 531 3.59 15.14 9.75
C GLU A 531 4.12 15.68 8.41
N ASP A 532 5.27 15.21 7.91
CA ASP A 532 5.70 15.49 6.54
C ASP A 532 4.88 14.70 5.50
N VAL A 533 4.33 13.53 5.86
CA VAL A 533 3.36 12.79 5.02
C VAL A 533 2.04 13.55 4.96
N ASP A 534 1.58 14.09 6.10
CA ASP A 534 0.38 14.95 6.16
C ASP A 534 0.58 16.26 5.39
N ALA A 535 1.76 16.87 5.51
CA ALA A 535 2.14 18.02 4.68
C ALA A 535 2.20 17.63 3.19
N LEU A 536 2.66 16.43 2.85
CA LEU A 536 2.70 15.96 1.46
C LEU A 536 1.29 15.66 0.90
N ALA A 537 0.33 15.28 1.75
CA ALA A 537 -1.09 15.20 1.40
C ALA A 537 -1.79 16.57 1.23
N ALA A 538 -1.45 17.57 2.07
CA ALA A 538 -2.22 18.81 2.18
C ALA A 538 -2.43 19.59 0.85
N PRO A 539 -3.63 20.11 0.55
CA PRO A 539 -3.93 20.74 -0.74
C PRO A 539 -3.18 22.05 -0.96
N CYS A 540 -2.93 22.37 -2.23
CA CYS A 540 -2.22 23.56 -2.68
C CYS A 540 -3.11 24.49 -3.51
N TRP A 541 -2.59 25.70 -3.77
CA TRP A 541 -3.25 26.76 -4.53
C TRP A 541 -4.67 27.12 -4.03
N GLY A 542 -4.92 26.99 -2.72
CA GLY A 542 -6.23 27.31 -2.14
C GLY A 542 -7.32 26.27 -2.41
N GLY A 543 -6.94 24.98 -2.53
CA GLY A 543 -7.91 23.87 -2.59
C GLY A 543 -8.18 23.31 -3.99
N VAL A 544 -7.42 23.72 -5.03
CA VAL A 544 -7.60 23.21 -6.40
C VAL A 544 -6.50 22.24 -6.85
N LEU A 545 -5.34 22.23 -6.21
CA LEU A 545 -4.27 21.25 -6.48
C LEU A 545 -4.20 20.23 -5.33
N ARG A 546 -4.62 19.00 -5.60
CA ARG A 546 -4.81 17.89 -4.65
C ARG A 546 -3.75 16.80 -4.84
N TRP A 547 -3.47 16.02 -3.81
CA TRP A 547 -2.33 15.11 -3.74
C TRP A 547 -2.79 13.76 -3.18
N ALA A 548 -2.41 12.65 -3.81
CA ALA A 548 -2.73 11.29 -3.34
C ALA A 548 -1.67 10.27 -3.80
N GLY A 549 -1.42 9.22 -3.01
CA GLY A 549 -0.35 8.25 -3.25
C GLY A 549 0.09 7.56 -1.95
N GLU A 550 0.99 6.58 -2.02
CA GLU A 550 1.54 5.95 -0.81
C GLU A 550 2.24 6.99 0.09
N HIS A 551 3.02 7.90 -0.50
CA HIS A 551 3.66 9.03 0.18
C HIS A 551 2.69 10.12 0.69
N THR A 552 1.37 9.90 0.66
CA THR A 552 0.36 10.78 1.28
C THR A 552 -0.56 10.01 2.24
N SER A 553 -0.22 8.77 2.59
CA SER A 553 -0.99 7.92 3.49
C SER A 553 -0.14 7.60 4.72
N ARG A 554 -0.28 8.40 5.78
CA ARG A 554 0.50 8.27 7.01
C ARG A 554 0.28 6.91 7.69
N GLU A 555 -0.97 6.45 7.73
CA GLU A 555 -1.35 5.20 8.41
C GLU A 555 -0.93 3.94 7.65
N HIS A 556 -0.60 4.04 6.36
CA HIS A 556 -0.33 2.89 5.49
C HIS A 556 0.76 3.25 4.45
N LEU A 557 1.89 3.78 4.93
CA LEU A 557 2.98 4.33 4.12
C LEU A 557 3.57 3.23 3.21
N ALA A 558 4.20 3.63 2.09
CA ALA A 558 4.73 2.73 1.04
C ALA A 558 3.72 1.78 0.33
N THR A 559 2.58 1.43 0.94
CA THR A 559 1.70 0.35 0.48
C THR A 559 0.81 0.73 -0.71
N ALA A 560 0.45 -0.27 -1.52
CA ALA A 560 -0.61 -0.13 -2.53
C ALA A 560 -2.01 0.09 -1.91
N ALA A 561 -2.21 -0.22 -0.63
CA ALA A 561 -3.48 -0.02 0.08
C ALA A 561 -3.64 1.44 0.51
N GLY A 562 -2.65 2.02 1.20
CA GLY A 562 -2.60 3.46 1.51
C GLY A 562 -2.62 4.35 0.27
N ALA A 563 -2.01 3.89 -0.83
CA ALA A 563 -2.19 4.51 -2.13
C ALA A 563 -3.67 4.50 -2.59
N LEU A 564 -4.36 3.35 -2.56
CA LEU A 564 -5.79 3.27 -2.91
C LEU A 564 -6.67 4.15 -2.00
N GLU A 565 -6.36 4.21 -0.71
CA GLU A 565 -7.19 4.91 0.29
C GLU A 565 -6.95 6.42 0.32
N SER A 566 -5.71 6.90 0.19
CA SER A 566 -5.45 8.34 -0.02
C SER A 566 -6.18 8.87 -1.27
N GLY A 567 -6.20 8.10 -2.36
CA GLY A 567 -6.98 8.43 -3.56
C GLY A 567 -8.49 8.56 -3.29
N ARG A 568 -9.07 7.58 -2.58
CA ARG A 568 -10.49 7.59 -2.17
C ARG A 568 -10.81 8.70 -1.17
N ALA A 569 -9.92 8.97 -0.23
CA ALA A 569 -10.07 10.01 0.78
C ALA A 569 -10.06 11.40 0.13
N GLU A 570 -9.12 11.65 -0.79
CA GLU A 570 -9.05 12.93 -1.51
C GLU A 570 -10.25 13.11 -2.46
N ALA A 571 -10.72 12.05 -3.12
CA ALA A 571 -11.97 12.09 -3.88
C ALA A 571 -13.19 12.52 -3.03
N ARG A 572 -13.28 12.01 -1.79
CA ARG A 572 -14.33 12.41 -0.83
C ARG A 572 -14.16 13.86 -0.36
N ARG A 573 -12.92 14.33 -0.12
CA ARG A 573 -12.62 15.74 0.24
C ARG A 573 -13.06 16.68 -0.88
N ILE A 574 -12.61 16.44 -2.12
CA ILE A 574 -13.05 17.17 -3.31
C ILE A 574 -14.58 17.19 -3.40
N ALA A 575 -15.25 16.04 -3.35
CA ALA A 575 -16.70 15.97 -3.50
C ALA A 575 -17.49 16.68 -2.38
N ARG A 576 -16.98 16.71 -1.13
CA ARG A 576 -17.53 17.52 -0.02
C ARG A 576 -17.36 19.02 -0.29
N GLU A 577 -16.21 19.43 -0.82
CA GLU A 577 -15.88 20.84 -1.06
C GLU A 577 -16.54 21.41 -2.33
N THR A 578 -16.74 20.61 -3.37
CA THR A 578 -17.47 20.99 -4.59
C THR A 578 -18.99 20.83 -4.49
N GLY A 579 -19.51 20.33 -3.36
CA GLY A 579 -20.95 20.15 -3.14
C GLY A 579 -21.59 18.98 -3.90
N LEU A 580 -20.79 18.01 -4.37
CA LEU A 580 -21.28 16.73 -4.90
C LEU A 580 -21.79 15.80 -3.78
N LEU A 581 -21.09 15.81 -2.64
CA LEU A 581 -21.58 15.22 -1.41
C LEU A 581 -22.33 16.29 -0.61
N SER A 582 -23.60 16.04 -0.32
CA SER A 582 -24.40 16.92 0.54
C SER A 582 -23.86 16.90 1.97
N LEU A 583 -23.66 18.09 2.54
CA LEU A 583 -23.40 18.27 3.97
C LEU A 583 -24.72 18.10 4.75
N SER A 584 -25.20 16.85 4.87
CA SER A 584 -26.13 16.47 5.93
C SER A 584 -25.40 16.47 7.28
N ASP A 585 -26.09 16.86 8.35
CA ASP A 585 -25.47 17.20 9.64
C ASP A 585 -24.68 16.04 10.32
N ASP A 586 -23.78 16.44 11.23
CA ASP A 586 -23.02 15.60 12.19
C ASP A 586 -21.78 14.80 11.70
N GLU A 587 -21.00 15.34 10.76
CA GLU A 587 -19.52 15.13 10.69
C GLU A 587 -18.77 16.49 10.70
N ASP A 588 -18.69 17.13 11.87
CA ASP A 588 -17.83 18.30 12.11
C ASP A 588 -16.35 17.84 12.28
N GLU A 589 -15.47 18.34 11.41
CA GLU A 589 -13.99 18.36 11.46
C GLU A 589 -13.28 17.52 12.55
N GLU A 590 -12.78 16.33 12.19
CA GLU A 590 -11.70 15.66 12.96
C GLU A 590 -10.37 16.42 12.81
N SER A 591 -10.26 17.49 13.60
CA SER A 591 -8.98 18.04 14.03
C SER A 591 -8.43 17.25 15.22
N TRP A 592 -7.12 17.06 15.25
CA TRP A 592 -6.45 16.11 16.16
C TRP A 592 -6.77 16.32 17.66
N PRO A 593 -6.80 15.24 18.47
CA PRO A 593 -7.76 15.08 19.57
C PRO A 593 -7.49 15.91 20.84
N HIS A 594 -8.56 16.51 21.40
CA HIS A 594 -8.62 16.94 22.80
C HIS A 594 -9.96 16.50 23.43
N VAL A 595 -9.88 15.81 24.57
CA VAL A 595 -11.00 15.04 25.18
C VAL A 595 -11.98 15.94 25.94
N ALA A 596 -13.27 15.98 25.52
CA ALA A 596 -14.38 16.42 26.40
C ALA A 596 -15.79 15.97 25.94
N LYS A 597 -16.29 14.88 26.56
CA LYS A 597 -17.70 14.47 26.85
C LYS A 597 -18.88 15.03 25.99
N PRO A 598 -19.76 14.15 25.45
CA PRO A 598 -20.90 14.57 24.61
C PRO A 598 -22.03 15.27 25.38
N LYS A 599 -22.84 16.07 24.65
CA LYS A 599 -24.11 16.66 25.12
C LYS A 599 -25.30 16.03 24.38
N ARG A 600 -26.49 16.09 25.00
CA ARG A 600 -27.70 15.38 24.53
C ARG A 600 -28.29 15.95 23.22
N PRO A 601 -28.83 15.10 22.33
CA PRO A 601 -29.42 15.50 21.05
C PRO A 601 -30.81 16.16 21.17
N SER A 602 -31.31 16.67 20.04
CA SER A 602 -32.53 17.48 19.95
C SER A 602 -33.84 16.67 20.04
N ARG A 603 -34.96 17.38 20.18
CA ARG A 603 -36.32 16.79 20.27
C ARG A 603 -36.81 16.14 18.96
N GLU A 604 -36.25 16.52 17.82
CA GLU A 604 -36.60 15.98 16.50
C GLU A 604 -35.74 14.76 16.17
N ALA A 605 -34.43 14.79 16.48
CA ALA A 605 -33.57 13.61 16.47
C ALA A 605 -34.15 12.48 17.36
N MET A 606 -34.76 12.84 18.49
CA MET A 606 -35.47 11.92 19.40
C MET A 606 -36.68 11.18 18.78
N ARG A 607 -37.12 11.55 17.57
CA ARG A 607 -38.26 10.94 16.88
C ARG A 607 -37.82 9.87 15.89
N ASP A 608 -36.80 10.13 15.08
CA ASP A 608 -36.24 9.18 14.11
C ASP A 608 -35.19 8.23 14.71
N ALA A 609 -34.49 8.64 15.78
CA ALA A 609 -33.62 7.74 16.56
C ALA A 609 -34.36 6.58 17.27
N ARG A 610 -35.70 6.46 17.08
CA ARG A 610 -36.48 5.29 17.52
C ARG A 610 -36.30 4.05 16.63
N SER A 611 -35.79 4.21 15.41
CA SER A 611 -35.40 3.09 14.53
C SER A 611 -33.88 2.96 14.38
N ALA A 612 -33.15 4.07 14.50
CA ALA A 612 -31.68 4.13 14.45
C ALA A 612 -31.03 4.08 15.85
N LEU A 613 -31.15 2.93 16.52
CA LEU A 613 -30.39 2.64 17.74
C LEU A 613 -28.94 2.28 17.40
N CYS A 614 -28.11 3.32 17.23
CA CYS A 614 -26.66 3.20 17.22
C CYS A 614 -26.19 2.90 18.65
N VAL A 615 -25.99 1.62 18.96
CA VAL A 615 -25.47 1.16 20.26
C VAL A 615 -23.98 0.93 20.11
N ARG A 616 -23.17 1.56 20.97
CA ARG A 616 -21.73 1.26 21.04
C ARG A 616 -21.54 -0.17 21.52
N SER A 617 -20.89 -1.01 20.71
CA SER A 617 -20.57 -2.40 21.02
C SER A 617 -19.57 -2.46 22.18
N PHE A 618 -20.08 -2.75 23.38
CA PHE A 618 -19.23 -3.11 24.52
C PHE A 618 -18.97 -4.61 24.50
N VAL A 619 -17.74 -5.01 24.13
CA VAL A 619 -17.26 -6.36 24.43
C VAL A 619 -17.05 -6.47 25.94
N ARG A 620 -17.66 -7.47 26.58
CA ARG A 620 -17.38 -7.80 27.99
C ARG A 620 -17.31 -9.32 28.17
N ARG A 621 -16.44 -9.74 29.08
CA ARG A 621 -16.08 -11.15 29.33
C ARG A 621 -17.25 -11.95 29.90
N ASP A 622 -17.15 -13.27 29.73
CA ASP A 622 -18.16 -14.29 30.02
C ASP A 622 -18.97 -14.07 31.31
N THR A 623 -20.29 -13.98 31.12
CA THR A 623 -21.30 -14.40 32.09
C THR A 623 -21.97 -15.67 31.54
N SER A 624 -21.88 -16.77 32.28
CA SER A 624 -22.12 -18.13 31.79
C SER A 624 -23.59 -18.50 31.49
N GLU A 625 -24.49 -17.52 31.39
CA GLU A 625 -25.94 -17.72 31.24
C GLU A 625 -26.55 -17.06 30.01
N ASP A 626 -25.88 -16.06 29.41
CA ASP A 626 -26.41 -15.30 28.28
C ASP A 626 -26.40 -16.10 26.96
N VAL A 627 -27.49 -15.96 26.18
CA VAL A 627 -27.70 -16.67 24.90
C VAL A 627 -28.04 -15.72 23.75
N CYS A 628 -27.60 -16.08 22.55
CA CYS A 628 -27.88 -15.36 21.32
C CYS A 628 -29.37 -15.40 20.97
N ALA A 629 -30.01 -14.23 20.85
CA ALA A 629 -31.43 -14.09 20.54
C ALA A 629 -31.83 -14.48 19.09
N LEU A 630 -30.89 -14.98 18.28
CA LEU A 630 -31.14 -15.59 16.97
C LEU A 630 -30.98 -17.11 17.00
N CYS A 631 -29.80 -17.64 17.35
CA CYS A 631 -29.56 -19.10 17.31
C CYS A 631 -29.89 -19.85 18.62
N GLY A 632 -30.09 -19.13 19.74
CA GLY A 632 -30.39 -19.71 21.05
C GLY A 632 -29.18 -20.29 21.81
N LEU A 633 -27.97 -20.23 21.23
CA LEU A 633 -26.74 -20.78 21.81
C LEU A 633 -25.96 -19.71 22.61
N LYS A 634 -25.11 -20.17 23.53
CA LYS A 634 -24.15 -19.33 24.27
C LYS A 634 -22.93 -18.98 23.40
N SER A 635 -22.05 -18.11 23.87
CA SER A 635 -20.72 -17.91 23.26
C SER A 635 -19.86 -19.18 23.43
N GLY A 636 -19.02 -19.52 22.46
CA GLY A 636 -18.09 -20.66 22.53
C GLY A 636 -18.31 -21.75 21.47
N GLU A 637 -17.55 -22.84 21.61
CA GLU A 637 -17.30 -23.88 20.59
C GLU A 637 -18.57 -24.52 20.00
N ASP A 638 -19.67 -24.61 20.76
CA ASP A 638 -20.95 -25.13 20.26
C ASP A 638 -21.58 -24.24 19.18
N ALA A 639 -21.30 -22.93 19.15
CA ALA A 639 -21.94 -22.00 18.22
C ALA A 639 -21.27 -21.98 16.83
N ASP A 640 -19.94 -22.13 16.81
CA ASP A 640 -19.12 -22.20 15.60
C ASP A 640 -19.22 -23.57 14.93
N VAL A 641 -19.14 -23.61 13.60
CA VAL A 641 -19.16 -24.85 12.80
C VAL A 641 -18.32 -24.71 11.54
N GLU A 642 -17.94 -25.82 10.91
CA GLU A 642 -17.35 -25.78 9.57
C GLU A 642 -18.31 -25.07 8.59
N GLY A 643 -17.83 -24.00 7.96
CA GLY A 643 -18.62 -23.14 7.08
C GLY A 643 -19.36 -21.98 7.76
N PHE A 644 -19.39 -21.86 9.09
CA PHE A 644 -19.95 -20.67 9.76
C PHE A 644 -19.32 -20.42 11.13
N MET A 645 -18.61 -19.29 11.24
CA MET A 645 -18.18 -18.75 12.52
C MET A 645 -19.31 -17.88 13.08
N ALA A 646 -19.85 -18.26 14.24
CA ALA A 646 -20.79 -17.48 15.02
C ALA A 646 -20.09 -16.33 15.73
N GLY A 647 -18.91 -16.57 16.30
CA GLY A 647 -18.13 -15.55 17.03
C GLY A 647 -18.75 -15.07 18.35
N PRO A 648 -18.20 -14.02 18.99
CA PRO A 648 -18.61 -13.56 20.32
C PRO A 648 -20.01 -12.94 20.38
N LEU A 649 -20.66 -13.03 21.55
CA LEU A 649 -21.91 -12.32 21.83
C LEU A 649 -21.69 -10.80 21.92
N LEU A 650 -22.42 -10.04 21.09
CA LEU A 650 -22.51 -8.58 21.15
C LEU A 650 -23.81 -8.12 21.82
N ALA A 651 -23.73 -7.04 22.59
CA ALA A 651 -24.86 -6.43 23.30
C ALA A 651 -25.59 -5.39 22.43
N PHE A 652 -26.92 -5.52 22.32
CA PHE A 652 -27.78 -4.55 21.62
C PHE A 652 -28.92 -4.06 22.53
N GLU A 653 -29.01 -2.76 22.80
CA GLU A 653 -30.03 -2.16 23.66
C GLU A 653 -31.40 -2.08 22.98
N GLN A 654 -32.31 -3.04 23.25
CA GLN A 654 -33.70 -3.00 22.80
C GLN A 654 -34.58 -2.26 23.83
N GLY A 655 -34.46 -0.93 23.87
CA GLY A 655 -35.21 -0.08 24.82
C GLY A 655 -34.55 -0.07 26.19
N SER A 656 -35.22 -0.63 27.21
CA SER A 656 -34.66 -0.77 28.57
C SER A 656 -34.08 -2.17 28.86
N ARG A 657 -33.84 -2.97 27.81
CA ARG A 657 -33.31 -4.34 27.91
C ARG A 657 -32.13 -4.52 26.96
N ILE A 658 -31.05 -5.14 27.43
CA ILE A 658 -29.99 -5.63 26.56
C ILE A 658 -30.46 -6.93 25.92
N VAL A 659 -30.12 -7.12 24.64
CA VAL A 659 -30.33 -8.36 23.89
C VAL A 659 -29.01 -8.78 23.28
N TRP A 660 -28.55 -9.99 23.58
CA TRP A 660 -27.31 -10.53 23.05
C TRP A 660 -27.53 -11.22 21.71
N VAL A 661 -26.61 -11.04 20.76
CA VAL A 661 -26.57 -11.79 19.49
C VAL A 661 -25.10 -12.01 19.11
N HIS A 662 -24.72 -13.20 18.68
CA HIS A 662 -23.36 -13.43 18.16
C HIS A 662 -23.10 -12.56 16.94
N ASP A 663 -21.90 -12.02 16.78
CA ASP A 663 -21.56 -11.11 15.68
C ASP A 663 -21.75 -11.79 14.31
N GLY A 664 -21.33 -13.04 14.13
CA GLY A 664 -21.60 -13.85 12.93
C GLY A 664 -23.10 -14.12 12.70
N CYS A 665 -23.89 -14.34 13.76
CA CYS A 665 -25.34 -14.49 13.64
C CYS A 665 -26.03 -13.18 13.22
N ALA A 666 -25.57 -12.04 13.74
CA ALA A 666 -26.04 -10.73 13.31
C ALA A 666 -25.61 -10.45 11.87
N ALA A 667 -24.33 -10.67 11.53
CA ALA A 667 -23.76 -10.39 10.21
C ALA A 667 -24.41 -11.20 9.10
N ALA A 668 -24.74 -12.47 9.33
CA ALA A 668 -25.39 -13.32 8.34
C ALA A 668 -26.88 -12.97 8.09
N SER A 669 -27.51 -12.15 8.94
CA SER A 669 -28.94 -11.82 8.84
C SER A 669 -29.22 -10.84 7.69
N SER A 670 -30.14 -11.21 6.78
CA SER A 670 -30.29 -10.55 5.47
C SER A 670 -30.65 -9.05 5.49
N GLU A 671 -31.18 -8.51 6.59
CA GLU A 671 -31.46 -7.08 6.76
C GLU A 671 -30.37 -6.30 7.52
N VAL A 672 -29.43 -6.98 8.18
CA VAL A 672 -28.37 -6.36 8.98
C VAL A 672 -27.30 -5.78 8.07
N ARG A 673 -26.72 -4.65 8.49
CA ARG A 673 -25.57 -4.02 7.81
C ARG A 673 -24.53 -3.64 8.85
N VAL A 674 -23.26 -3.75 8.46
CA VAL A 674 -22.13 -3.23 9.23
C VAL A 674 -21.43 -2.18 8.37
N LEU A 675 -21.27 -0.99 8.91
CA LEU A 675 -20.54 0.11 8.28
C LEU A 675 -19.62 0.71 9.35
N ASP A 676 -18.32 0.79 9.08
CA ASP A 676 -17.32 1.40 9.97
C ASP A 676 -17.44 0.92 11.43
N ASP A 677 -17.53 -0.42 11.55
CA ASP A 677 -17.77 -1.23 12.76
C ASP A 677 -19.04 -0.90 13.58
N ALA A 678 -19.91 -0.02 13.09
CA ALA A 678 -21.27 0.20 13.60
C ALA A 678 -22.30 -0.76 12.98
N TRP A 679 -23.25 -1.22 13.81
CA TRP A 679 -24.24 -2.23 13.45
C TRP A 679 -25.63 -1.63 13.23
N PHE A 680 -26.25 -1.94 12.09
CA PHE A 680 -27.55 -1.41 11.68
C PHE A 680 -28.60 -2.52 11.53
N HIS A 681 -29.85 -2.20 11.83
CA HIS A 681 -31.03 -3.07 11.70
C HIS A 681 -31.04 -4.39 12.49
N VAL A 682 -30.09 -4.64 13.41
CA VAL A 682 -30.05 -5.87 14.24
C VAL A 682 -31.36 -6.09 15.02
N HIS A 683 -32.00 -5.03 15.53
CA HIS A 683 -33.31 -5.14 16.17
C HIS A 683 -34.44 -5.56 15.21
N ALA A 684 -34.34 -5.27 13.91
CA ALA A 684 -35.28 -5.76 12.90
C ALA A 684 -35.06 -7.26 12.65
N ALA A 685 -33.81 -7.71 12.52
CA ALA A 685 -33.47 -9.14 12.40
C ALA A 685 -33.95 -9.95 13.61
N ILE A 686 -33.72 -9.47 14.85
CA ILE A 686 -34.27 -10.10 16.06
C ILE A 686 -35.81 -10.16 16.01
N SER A 687 -36.48 -9.07 15.60
CA SER A 687 -37.94 -8.96 15.59
C SER A 687 -38.61 -9.70 14.41
N ARG A 688 -37.86 -10.02 13.35
CA ARG A 688 -38.26 -10.94 12.28
C ARG A 688 -37.99 -12.38 12.70
N GLY A 689 -36.77 -12.69 13.13
CA GLY A 689 -36.33 -14.03 13.55
C GLY A 689 -37.25 -14.64 14.62
N ARG A 690 -37.67 -13.87 15.64
CA ARG A 690 -38.64 -14.33 16.66
C ARG A 690 -39.98 -14.88 16.09
N ARG A 691 -40.29 -14.60 14.81
CA ARG A 691 -41.49 -15.08 14.10
C ARG A 691 -41.20 -16.13 13.02
N ILE A 692 -39.95 -16.32 12.60
CA ILE A 692 -39.56 -17.25 11.53
C ILE A 692 -38.85 -18.48 12.12
N ALA A 693 -39.38 -19.66 11.80
CA ALA A 693 -38.78 -20.95 12.12
C ALA A 693 -37.69 -21.34 11.12
N CYS A 694 -36.60 -21.92 11.61
CA CYS A 694 -35.53 -22.48 10.80
C CYS A 694 -35.99 -23.77 10.11
N ALA A 695 -35.88 -23.82 8.78
CA ALA A 695 -36.31 -24.97 7.99
C ALA A 695 -35.45 -26.24 8.20
N ALA A 696 -34.34 -26.15 8.94
CA ALA A 696 -33.50 -27.31 9.30
C ALA A 696 -33.74 -27.85 10.72
N CYS A 697 -34.00 -26.99 11.72
CA CYS A 697 -34.14 -27.40 13.13
C CYS A 697 -35.50 -27.06 13.77
N GLY A 698 -36.42 -26.44 13.04
CA GLY A 698 -37.75 -26.02 13.52
C GLY A 698 -37.75 -24.83 14.50
N GLN A 699 -36.60 -24.50 15.11
CA GLN A 699 -36.52 -23.43 16.12
C GLN A 699 -36.63 -22.03 15.51
N LYS A 700 -37.19 -21.11 16.29
CA LYS A 700 -37.32 -19.69 15.91
C LYS A 700 -35.97 -18.98 15.89
N GLY A 701 -35.92 -17.81 15.25
CA GLY A 701 -34.72 -16.96 15.16
C GLY A 701 -33.99 -17.05 13.82
N ALA A 702 -34.56 -17.73 12.83
CA ALA A 702 -33.97 -17.82 11.49
C ALA A 702 -34.04 -16.49 10.73
N THR A 703 -32.93 -16.12 10.09
CA THR A 703 -32.75 -14.81 9.44
C THR A 703 -32.11 -14.88 8.04
N LEU A 704 -31.47 -15.97 7.64
CA LEU A 704 -31.06 -16.15 6.24
C LEU A 704 -32.21 -16.71 5.42
N GLY A 705 -32.59 -16.04 4.33
CA GLY A 705 -33.47 -16.63 3.31
C GLY A 705 -32.70 -17.46 2.28
N CYS A 706 -33.38 -18.40 1.63
CA CYS A 706 -32.92 -18.96 0.36
C CYS A 706 -32.99 -17.88 -0.74
N ILE A 707 -32.05 -17.87 -1.69
CA ILE A 707 -32.03 -16.89 -2.79
C ILE A 707 -33.17 -17.06 -3.82
N SER A 708 -33.78 -18.24 -3.90
CA SER A 708 -34.96 -18.45 -4.76
C SER A 708 -36.13 -17.61 -4.23
N ALA A 709 -36.58 -16.64 -5.02
CA ALA A 709 -37.53 -15.59 -4.61
C ALA A 709 -38.94 -16.09 -4.23
N GLU A 710 -39.22 -17.38 -4.40
CA GLU A 710 -40.49 -18.04 -4.04
C GLU A 710 -40.30 -19.13 -2.96
N CYS A 711 -39.07 -19.34 -2.49
CA CYS A 711 -38.75 -20.32 -1.46
C CYS A 711 -39.15 -19.78 -0.07
N PRO A 712 -40.02 -20.48 0.69
CA PRO A 712 -40.43 -20.05 2.03
C PRO A 712 -39.38 -20.36 3.11
N HIS A 713 -38.30 -21.07 2.77
CA HIS A 713 -37.34 -21.56 3.75
C HIS A 713 -36.35 -20.48 4.19
N SER A 714 -36.24 -20.32 5.51
CA SER A 714 -35.20 -19.53 6.17
C SER A 714 -34.40 -20.40 7.14
N TYR A 715 -33.17 -19.99 7.45
CA TYR A 715 -32.22 -20.73 8.29
C TYR A 715 -31.51 -19.81 9.31
N HIS A 716 -31.00 -20.40 10.39
CA HIS A 716 -29.90 -19.80 11.18
C HIS A 716 -28.57 -19.99 10.43
N GLY A 717 -27.57 -19.13 10.64
CA GLY A 717 -26.24 -19.25 10.00
C GLY A 717 -25.60 -20.61 10.19
N ARG A 718 -25.48 -21.06 11.45
CA ARG A 718 -25.01 -22.40 11.84
C ARG A 718 -25.77 -23.53 11.13
N CYS A 719 -27.09 -23.42 11.03
CA CYS A 719 -27.93 -24.43 10.37
C CYS A 719 -27.81 -24.42 8.84
N ALA A 720 -27.56 -23.26 8.23
CA ALA A 720 -27.27 -23.15 6.82
C ALA A 720 -25.92 -23.80 6.47
N ALA A 721 -24.88 -23.57 7.27
CA ALA A 721 -23.60 -24.25 7.12
C ALA A 721 -23.75 -25.78 7.28
N LEU A 722 -24.24 -26.26 8.43
CA LEU A 722 -24.38 -27.69 8.70
C LEU A 722 -25.29 -28.44 7.72
N HIS A 723 -26.50 -27.93 7.46
CA HIS A 723 -27.53 -28.69 6.75
C HIS A 723 -27.70 -28.30 5.28
N GLN A 724 -27.31 -27.08 4.87
CA GLN A 724 -27.38 -26.64 3.47
C GLN A 724 -25.99 -26.58 2.80
N LYS A 725 -24.90 -26.81 3.55
CA LYS A 725 -23.51 -26.70 3.09
C LYS A 725 -23.26 -25.36 2.40
N TRP A 726 -23.59 -24.28 3.11
CA TRP A 726 -23.27 -22.90 2.75
C TRP A 726 -22.03 -22.45 3.52
N ASP A 727 -20.93 -22.12 2.83
CA ASP A 727 -19.78 -21.50 3.50
C ASP A 727 -20.01 -20.00 3.64
N LEU A 728 -20.46 -19.60 4.82
CA LEU A 728 -20.75 -18.23 5.21
C LEU A 728 -19.49 -17.49 5.70
N ARG A 729 -18.36 -18.19 5.93
CA ARG A 729 -17.08 -17.54 6.34
C ARG A 729 -16.55 -16.60 5.26
N LEU A 730 -16.82 -16.93 3.99
CA LEU A 730 -16.44 -16.14 2.82
C LEU A 730 -17.37 -14.94 2.57
N HIS A 731 -18.46 -14.79 3.34
CA HIS A 731 -19.55 -13.87 3.05
C HIS A 731 -19.89 -12.90 4.19
N ARG A 732 -19.17 -11.77 4.23
CA ARG A 732 -19.71 -10.53 4.79
C ARG A 732 -20.75 -9.99 3.78
N PRO A 733 -22.05 -9.88 4.10
CA PRO A 733 -23.05 -9.44 3.11
C PRO A 733 -22.95 -7.94 2.85
N LEU A 734 -22.07 -7.56 1.92
CA LEU A 734 -22.26 -6.37 1.11
C LEU A 734 -23.67 -6.46 0.48
N GLY A 735 -24.48 -5.42 0.68
CA GLY A 735 -25.94 -5.55 0.66
C GLY A 735 -26.51 -6.10 -0.64
N TYR A 736 -27.28 -7.19 -0.54
CA TYR A 736 -27.96 -7.81 -1.68
C TYR A 736 -29.07 -6.91 -2.27
N PRO A 737 -29.43 -7.08 -3.57
CA PRO A 737 -30.39 -6.20 -4.24
C PRO A 737 -31.81 -6.24 -3.68
N LYS A 738 -32.57 -5.17 -3.95
CA LYS A 738 -34.02 -5.11 -3.66
C LYS A 738 -34.78 -6.15 -4.50
N ARG A 739 -35.25 -7.26 -3.89
CA ARG A 739 -36.44 -8.01 -4.33
C ARG A 739 -36.88 -9.06 -3.29
N SER A 740 -37.62 -8.61 -2.27
CA SER A 740 -38.51 -9.45 -1.47
C SER A 740 -39.90 -8.79 -1.43
N LYS A 741 -40.98 -9.58 -1.53
CA LYS A 741 -42.32 -9.14 -2.00
C LYS A 741 -43.12 -8.26 -1.01
N HIS A 742 -42.48 -7.48 -0.14
CA HIS A 742 -43.13 -6.70 0.95
C HIS A 742 -42.67 -5.24 1.08
N ALA A 743 -42.31 -4.58 -0.03
CA ALA A 743 -42.19 -3.13 -0.09
C ALA A 743 -42.65 -2.60 -1.46
N CYS A 744 -43.82 -1.95 -1.50
CA CYS A 744 -44.33 -1.31 -2.71
C CYS A 744 -43.67 0.06 -2.92
N ILE A 745 -43.15 0.30 -4.13
CA ILE A 745 -43.16 1.56 -4.89
C ILE A 745 -42.73 1.17 -6.31
N GLU A 746 -43.47 1.66 -7.31
CA GLU A 746 -43.34 1.27 -8.71
C GLU A 746 -42.31 2.12 -9.46
N SER A 747 -41.60 1.52 -10.42
CA SER A 747 -40.93 2.21 -11.52
C SER A 747 -40.59 1.19 -12.61
N ASP A 748 -41.21 1.31 -13.78
CA ASP A 748 -40.98 0.41 -14.92
C ASP A 748 -39.62 0.66 -15.59
N SER A 749 -38.88 -0.44 -15.83
CA SER A 749 -38.08 -0.65 -17.04
C SER A 749 -37.65 -2.12 -17.09
N SER A 750 -38.01 -2.83 -18.16
CA SER A 750 -37.48 -4.16 -18.45
C SER A 750 -36.08 -4.07 -19.02
N ASP A 751 -35.16 -4.90 -18.53
CA ASP A 751 -34.27 -5.73 -19.35
C ASP A 751 -33.60 -6.79 -18.44
N GLU A 752 -33.26 -7.95 -18.99
CA GLU A 752 -32.74 -9.09 -18.23
C GLU A 752 -31.25 -9.36 -18.51
N GLU A 753 -30.40 -9.16 -17.51
CA GLU A 753 -29.15 -9.91 -17.36
C GLU A 753 -29.08 -10.48 -15.93
N VAL A 754 -28.90 -11.80 -15.81
CA VAL A 754 -28.73 -12.47 -14.52
C VAL A 754 -27.24 -12.54 -14.20
N ASP A 755 -26.81 -11.78 -13.19
CA ASP A 755 -25.40 -11.69 -12.80
C ASP A 755 -24.95 -12.94 -12.01
N GLU A 756 -24.20 -13.83 -12.66
CA GLU A 756 -23.65 -15.06 -12.05
C GLU A 756 -22.48 -14.82 -11.07
N ARG A 757 -22.04 -13.57 -10.83
CA ARG A 757 -20.81 -13.26 -10.05
C ARG A 757 -20.94 -13.39 -8.52
N PHE A 758 -21.94 -14.09 -8.01
CA PHE A 758 -22.08 -14.42 -6.59
C PHE A 758 -22.50 -15.88 -6.40
N PRO A 759 -21.95 -16.63 -5.43
CA PRO A 759 -22.43 -17.96 -5.08
C PRO A 759 -23.83 -17.86 -4.45
N ALA A 760 -24.83 -17.99 -5.30
CA ALA A 760 -26.24 -17.94 -4.99
C ALA A 760 -26.61 -18.97 -3.90
N PHE A 761 -26.85 -18.51 -2.66
CA PHE A 761 -27.22 -19.36 -1.52
C PHE A 761 -28.62 -19.98 -1.68
N SER A 762 -28.68 -21.04 -2.48
CA SER A 762 -29.86 -21.87 -2.67
C SER A 762 -29.85 -23.06 -1.71
N CYS A 763 -30.99 -23.30 -1.06
CA CYS A 763 -31.20 -24.46 -0.21
C CYS A 763 -31.25 -25.73 -1.06
N LEU A 764 -31.01 -26.90 -0.45
CA LEU A 764 -30.94 -28.19 -1.17
C LEU A 764 -32.21 -28.50 -1.99
N ALA A 765 -33.39 -28.04 -1.54
CA ALA A 765 -34.66 -28.19 -2.25
C ALA A 765 -34.83 -27.25 -3.47
N CYS A 766 -33.98 -26.23 -3.62
CA CYS A 766 -34.01 -25.24 -4.70
C CYS A 766 -32.70 -25.21 -5.51
N ARG A 767 -31.78 -26.15 -5.29
CA ARG A 767 -30.61 -26.33 -6.17
C ARG A 767 -31.05 -27.07 -7.44
N PRO A 768 -30.66 -26.62 -8.64
CA PRO A 768 -30.86 -27.42 -9.85
C PRO A 768 -30.06 -28.73 -9.72
N PRO A 769 -30.53 -29.84 -10.33
CA PRO A 769 -29.77 -31.08 -10.37
C PRO A 769 -28.45 -30.84 -11.12
N LEU A 770 -27.33 -31.18 -10.49
CA LEU A 770 -26.00 -31.02 -11.10
C LEU A 770 -25.94 -31.75 -12.46
N PRO A 771 -25.36 -31.12 -13.51
CA PRO A 771 -25.14 -31.82 -14.77
C PRO A 771 -24.26 -33.04 -14.52
N LYS A 772 -24.63 -34.18 -15.12
CA LYS A 772 -23.88 -35.44 -14.95
C LYS A 772 -22.51 -35.33 -15.61
N LEU A 773 -21.50 -34.93 -14.83
CA LEU A 773 -20.10 -35.05 -15.19
C LEU A 773 -19.81 -36.49 -15.61
N LYS A 774 -19.24 -36.68 -16.80
CA LYS A 774 -18.76 -37.99 -17.24
C LYS A 774 -17.62 -38.41 -16.28
N PRO A 775 -17.62 -39.64 -15.74
CA PRO A 775 -16.57 -40.08 -14.85
C PRO A 775 -15.23 -40.15 -15.60
N TYR A 776 -14.30 -39.28 -15.22
CA TYR A 776 -12.90 -39.42 -15.61
C TYR A 776 -12.30 -40.57 -14.78
N ALA A 777 -11.65 -41.53 -15.43
CA ALA A 777 -11.20 -42.74 -14.74
C ALA A 777 -10.07 -42.44 -13.75
N GLN A 778 -10.30 -42.71 -12.47
CA GLN A 778 -9.30 -42.54 -11.40
C GLN A 778 -8.25 -43.66 -11.44
N HIS A 779 -7.12 -43.42 -12.10
CA HIS A 779 -5.92 -44.24 -11.91
C HIS A 779 -5.09 -43.73 -10.72
N CYS A 780 -5.56 -44.02 -9.52
CA CYS A 780 -4.79 -43.91 -8.27
C CYS A 780 -5.22 -45.04 -7.32
N THR A 781 -4.46 -46.14 -7.31
CA THR A 781 -4.58 -47.21 -6.31
C THR A 781 -3.90 -46.77 -5.02
N ALA A 782 -4.66 -46.65 -3.93
CA ALA A 782 -4.08 -46.41 -2.60
C ALA A 782 -3.24 -47.61 -2.12
N PRO A 783 -2.11 -47.39 -1.42
CA PRO A 783 -1.39 -48.47 -0.77
C PRO A 783 -2.16 -48.97 0.46
N SER A 784 -2.48 -50.26 0.51
CA SER A 784 -3.12 -50.88 1.66
C SER A 784 -2.11 -51.17 2.78
N LEU A 785 -2.37 -50.65 3.97
CA LEU A 785 -1.78 -51.16 5.21
C LEU A 785 -2.37 -52.55 5.50
N ASP A 786 -1.66 -53.62 5.13
CA ASP A 786 -1.62 -54.86 5.91
C ASP A 786 -0.45 -55.77 5.48
N GLY A 787 -0.02 -56.67 6.38
CA GLY A 787 1.31 -57.28 6.29
C GLY A 787 1.41 -58.77 5.95
N ARG A 788 2.64 -59.16 5.58
CA ARG A 788 3.23 -60.52 5.42
C ARG A 788 3.10 -61.18 4.03
N PRO A 789 4.05 -62.08 3.63
CA PRO A 789 4.23 -62.48 2.22
C PRO A 789 4.03 -63.98 1.92
N SER A 790 3.53 -64.32 0.72
CA SER A 790 3.62 -65.71 0.19
C SER A 790 3.52 -65.87 -1.35
N VAL A 791 4.67 -66.16 -1.97
CA VAL A 791 4.92 -67.29 -2.91
C VAL A 791 3.92 -67.62 -4.05
N LYS A 792 4.34 -67.34 -5.30
CA LYS A 792 4.21 -68.12 -6.57
C LYS A 792 2.88 -68.87 -6.91
N ARG A 793 2.29 -68.58 -8.09
CA ARG A 793 2.37 -69.44 -9.32
C ARG A 793 1.52 -68.96 -10.51
N ASN A 794 1.91 -69.38 -11.72
CA ASN A 794 1.13 -69.29 -12.97
C ASN A 794 0.03 -70.36 -13.04
N VAL A 795 -1.11 -70.05 -13.67
CA VAL A 795 -1.86 -70.97 -14.58
C VAL A 795 -2.52 -70.13 -15.70
N SER A 796 -2.73 -70.71 -16.88
CA SER A 796 -3.40 -70.08 -18.04
C SER A 796 -4.70 -70.81 -18.42
N ALA A 797 -5.55 -70.17 -19.25
CA ALA A 797 -5.95 -70.65 -20.60
C ALA A 797 -7.46 -70.58 -20.97
N LYS A 798 -7.71 -70.10 -22.21
CA LYS A 798 -8.83 -70.48 -23.14
C LYS A 798 -10.25 -70.04 -22.68
N VAL A 799 -11.31 -70.01 -23.50
CA VAL A 799 -11.74 -70.81 -24.68
C VAL A 799 -12.33 -69.92 -25.81
N MET A 800 -12.58 -70.49 -27.00
CA MET A 800 -13.09 -69.82 -28.24
C MET A 800 -14.52 -70.35 -28.60
N GLN A 801 -15.22 -70.05 -29.72
CA GLN A 801 -14.87 -69.50 -31.05
C GLN A 801 -16.17 -69.13 -31.83
N ARG A 802 -16.00 -68.56 -33.05
CA ARG A 802 -16.80 -68.72 -34.31
C ARG A 802 -17.96 -67.76 -34.62
N PRO A 803 -18.34 -67.60 -35.92
CA PRO A 803 -17.68 -68.05 -37.17
C PRO A 803 -17.52 -67.00 -38.31
N LEU A 804 -16.37 -67.09 -39.00
CA LEU A 804 -16.08 -66.93 -40.45
C LEU A 804 -17.00 -66.12 -41.43
N GLY A 805 -16.37 -65.25 -42.22
CA GLY A 805 -16.83 -64.75 -43.54
C GLY A 805 -15.74 -63.97 -44.29
N ALA A 806 -15.49 -64.24 -45.59
CA ALA A 806 -14.34 -63.75 -46.38
C ALA A 806 -14.46 -64.10 -47.89
N PRO A 807 -13.59 -63.66 -48.84
CA PRO A 807 -12.82 -62.40 -48.97
C PRO A 807 -12.83 -61.78 -50.41
N ARG A 808 -12.27 -60.57 -50.61
CA ARG A 808 -11.22 -60.23 -51.64
C ARG A 808 -10.77 -58.75 -51.57
N LYS A 809 -9.60 -58.44 -52.15
CA LYS A 809 -8.89 -57.12 -52.14
C LYS A 809 -9.01 -56.39 -53.50
N PRO A 810 -8.58 -55.11 -53.64
CA PRO A 810 -7.20 -54.84 -54.09
C PRO A 810 -6.46 -53.73 -53.27
N PRO A 811 -5.63 -52.78 -53.81
CA PRO A 811 -4.23 -52.63 -53.36
C PRO A 811 -3.86 -51.26 -52.70
N PRO A 812 -2.62 -51.07 -52.18
CA PRO A 812 -2.24 -49.87 -51.42
C PRO A 812 -1.51 -48.78 -52.23
N PHE A 813 -1.66 -47.53 -51.78
CA PHE A 813 -0.78 -46.38 -52.04
C PHE A 813 -0.63 -45.63 -50.70
N ALA A 814 0.57 -45.42 -50.13
CA ALA A 814 1.73 -44.63 -50.57
C ALA A 814 1.71 -43.23 -49.93
N ALA A 815 2.79 -42.87 -49.21
CA ALA A 815 2.87 -41.64 -48.42
C ALA A 815 3.53 -40.47 -49.19
N PRO A 816 3.14 -39.21 -48.92
CA PRO A 816 3.83 -38.03 -49.47
C PRO A 816 5.11 -37.69 -48.68
N PRO A 817 6.14 -37.12 -49.34
CA PRO A 817 7.43 -36.75 -48.73
C PRO A 817 7.43 -35.32 -48.13
N PRO A 818 8.45 -34.96 -47.32
CA PRO A 818 8.60 -33.60 -46.78
C PRO A 818 9.24 -32.61 -47.77
N PRO A 819 8.87 -31.31 -47.74
CA PRO A 819 9.58 -30.23 -48.42
C PRO A 819 10.60 -29.53 -47.50
N THR A 820 11.61 -28.89 -48.10
CA THR A 820 12.78 -28.31 -47.44
C THR A 820 12.74 -26.78 -47.30
N THR A 821 13.75 -26.22 -46.63
CA THR A 821 14.08 -24.80 -46.59
C THR A 821 14.31 -24.20 -47.98
N GLU A 822 13.72 -23.02 -48.25
CA GLU A 822 14.43 -21.82 -48.76
C GLU A 822 13.50 -20.59 -48.79
N ALA A 823 14.04 -19.39 -49.03
CA ALA A 823 13.32 -18.11 -48.94
C ALA A 823 13.38 -17.28 -50.24
N PRO A 824 12.28 -16.62 -50.67
CA PRO A 824 12.28 -15.73 -51.84
C PRO A 824 12.45 -14.24 -51.49
N ARG A 825 13.04 -13.48 -52.42
CA ARG A 825 13.13 -12.00 -52.41
C ARG A 825 12.01 -11.35 -53.25
N PRO A 826 11.67 -10.06 -53.04
CA PRO A 826 10.57 -9.39 -53.76
C PRO A 826 11.00 -8.73 -55.08
N VAL A 827 10.08 -8.69 -56.06
CA VAL A 827 10.16 -7.94 -57.35
C VAL A 827 8.71 -7.64 -57.88
N PRO A 828 8.48 -6.65 -58.77
CA PRO A 828 7.44 -5.64 -58.49
C PRO A 828 6.53 -5.22 -59.69
N PHE A 829 5.89 -4.04 -59.55
CA PHE A 829 5.15 -3.18 -60.51
C PHE A 829 3.63 -3.36 -60.69
N GLY A 830 2.92 -2.22 -60.79
CA GLY A 830 1.49 -2.13 -61.09
C GLY A 830 0.81 -0.79 -60.75
N ALA A 831 1.15 0.32 -61.42
CA ALA A 831 0.45 1.61 -61.30
C ALA A 831 0.44 2.38 -62.63
N PRO A 832 -0.67 3.07 -62.97
CA PRO A 832 -0.60 4.52 -63.27
C PRO A 832 -1.90 5.25 -62.79
N ARG A 833 -2.08 6.59 -62.82
CA ARG A 833 -1.57 7.75 -63.59
C ARG A 833 -1.52 8.98 -62.64
N HIS A 834 -0.86 10.13 -62.86
CA HIS A 834 0.03 10.64 -63.91
C HIS A 834 0.83 11.86 -63.36
N ASN A 835 1.69 12.49 -64.19
CA ASN A 835 2.23 13.87 -64.03
C ASN A 835 3.13 14.10 -62.78
N LEU A 836 3.76 15.26 -62.52
CA LEU A 836 4.52 16.28 -63.30
C LEU A 836 5.44 17.01 -62.26
N MET A 837 6.58 17.62 -62.56
CA MET A 837 7.37 17.74 -63.80
C MET A 837 8.89 17.54 -63.51
N LEU A 838 9.77 18.45 -63.95
CA LEU A 838 11.24 18.35 -64.06
C LEU A 838 11.86 19.78 -64.14
N PRO A 839 13.20 20.03 -64.06
CA PRO A 839 14.40 19.18 -64.33
C PRO A 839 15.41 19.02 -63.14
N ARG A 840 16.20 17.93 -62.99
CA ARG A 840 17.48 17.49 -63.68
C ARG A 840 18.62 18.53 -63.62
N LYS A 841 19.93 18.23 -63.42
CA LYS A 841 20.81 17.05 -63.09
C LYS A 841 22.23 17.64 -62.73
N PRO A 842 23.37 16.91 -62.52
CA PRO A 842 23.69 15.46 -62.53
C PRO A 842 24.28 14.94 -61.18
N ALA A 843 25.11 13.87 -61.17
CA ALA A 843 25.64 13.20 -59.97
C ALA A 843 26.99 12.48 -60.20
N GLN A 844 27.79 12.26 -59.14
CA GLN A 844 28.81 11.18 -58.92
C GLN A 844 29.48 11.36 -57.51
N PRO A 845 30.45 10.53 -57.03
CA PRO A 845 30.17 9.37 -56.17
C PRO A 845 30.79 9.45 -54.75
N ALA A 846 30.53 8.45 -53.90
CA ALA A 846 31.05 8.41 -52.52
C ALA A 846 32.42 7.69 -52.39
N PRO A 847 33.35 8.19 -51.55
CA PRO A 847 34.56 7.47 -51.13
C PRO A 847 34.31 6.61 -49.86
N ALA A 848 35.24 5.71 -49.56
CA ALA A 848 35.14 4.75 -48.45
C ALA A 848 35.45 5.35 -47.06
N ALA A 849 35.09 4.61 -46.01
CA ALA A 849 35.19 5.05 -44.62
C ALA A 849 36.64 5.11 -44.07
N ALA A 850 36.86 6.05 -43.15
CA ALA A 850 38.03 6.10 -42.27
C ALA A 850 37.64 5.72 -40.82
N PRO A 851 38.52 5.08 -40.03
CA PRO A 851 38.18 4.62 -38.69
C PRO A 851 38.03 5.78 -37.70
N TRP A 852 36.93 5.79 -36.95
CA TRP A 852 36.64 6.80 -35.93
C TRP A 852 37.48 6.55 -34.67
N ARG A 853 38.20 7.56 -34.18
CA ARG A 853 38.92 7.50 -32.89
C ARG A 853 38.01 7.98 -31.76
N PRO A 854 37.94 7.29 -30.61
CA PRO A 854 37.22 7.79 -29.44
C PRO A 854 37.91 9.05 -28.88
N GLN A 855 37.10 10.01 -28.43
CA GLN A 855 37.53 11.14 -27.62
C GLN A 855 37.79 10.67 -26.17
N PRO A 856 38.78 11.25 -25.45
CA PRO A 856 38.94 11.02 -24.02
C PRO A 856 37.80 11.67 -23.21
N PRO A 857 37.45 11.15 -22.02
CA PRO A 857 36.43 11.75 -21.16
C PRO A 857 36.89 13.09 -20.55
N PRO A 858 35.96 13.98 -20.17
CA PRO A 858 36.28 15.21 -19.44
C PRO A 858 36.78 14.94 -18.02
N PRO A 859 37.59 15.84 -17.42
CA PRO A 859 38.08 15.69 -16.05
C PRO A 859 36.97 15.88 -15.00
N PRO A 860 37.09 15.28 -13.81
CA PRO A 860 36.14 15.44 -12.72
C PRO A 860 36.17 16.85 -12.09
N PRO A 861 35.09 17.29 -11.42
CA PRO A 861 35.08 18.53 -10.64
C PRO A 861 35.95 18.40 -9.37
N PRO A 862 36.48 19.51 -8.83
CA PRO A 862 37.41 19.49 -7.70
C PRO A 862 36.75 19.22 -6.35
N ASP A 863 37.44 18.43 -5.50
CA ASP A 863 37.01 18.10 -4.15
C ASP A 863 37.02 19.30 -3.20
N TRP A 864 35.91 19.50 -2.48
CA TRP A 864 35.74 20.55 -1.46
C TRP A 864 35.84 19.95 -0.05
N VAL A 865 37.03 19.45 0.31
CA VAL A 865 37.32 18.96 1.66
C VAL A 865 37.18 20.10 2.67
N THR A 866 36.21 19.98 3.56
CA THR A 866 35.95 20.94 4.63
C THR A 866 37.03 20.85 5.72
N LYS A 867 37.45 22.01 6.26
CA LYS A 867 38.14 22.09 7.55
C LYS A 867 37.16 22.61 8.61
N PRO A 868 37.22 22.11 9.85
CA PRO A 868 36.16 22.31 10.83
C PRO A 868 36.16 23.71 11.44
N ARG A 869 34.96 24.29 11.56
CA ARG A 869 34.55 25.31 12.53
C ARG A 869 33.04 25.24 12.73
#